data_AF-A0A1F3BQP7-F1
#
_entry.id   AF-A0A1F3BQP7-F1
#
_cell.length_a   1.000
_cell.length_b   1.000
_cell.length_c   1.000
_cell.angle_alpha   90.00
_cell.angle_beta   90.00
_cell.angle_gamma   90.00
#
_symmetry.space_group_name_H-M   'P 1'
#
loop_
_entity.id
_entity.type
_entity.pdbx_description
1 polymer ?
#
loop_
_entity_poly.entity_id
_entity_poly.type
_entity_poly.pdbx_seq_one_letter_code
_entity_poly.pdbx_strand_id
1 'polypeptide(L)'
;MQKKVLLLAIATHLVLAAYTQKESVEKKIYTTQRINGETPFIDGQINEDVWNLVEWSGGFIQREPNNGAAPSQQTAIKILYDDNNLYVAIRAYDTEPDKIVKRMSRRDGFDGDWVELNIDSYFDKRTAFSFTASVSGVKGDEAISNDGDNWDSTWDPIWYLKTSIDSLGWVAEIKIPFTALRFSNNKEFQIWGLQVNRLFYRNQERSNWQYVPKDASGWVHNFGEIHGIKGIKPKKQFEISPYVLSKLETYTKDSDNPFSKGKEFGYGIGLDGKVGITNDFTLDFTINPDFGQVEADPSEVNLTAFETYFPEKRPFFIEGRNITNFQISGGGNSFALDNLFYSRRIGRNPQYDPDVDEDNNEYVDMPENTTIFGALKLTGKTQDGLSIGIIESLTAEEVADVSRNGVKSKETVEPMTNYFVGRVQKDMNNNNTIIGGMFTSTNRAINDEHLNYLNKDAYTGGLDFKQYWNNKKYYLNVNYAMSHITGDSTAIISQQESSRRYFQRPDNTYNTFDSTRTSLTGHAGTVQFGKNGFSKWRWLFWTTWRSPEFETNDVGYLHHSDAIFQVFWAGYRFTEPFSIFRSMQINFNQWTGWDFGLNSSFYGGNMNTNMEFKNYWSFGGGINYDGSGVSNNMLRGGPSIKYPGSYSYWVNIGTDTRKKIQVFGSISQSYGLENSSEYTSYGIDIVYRPFDALRISLMPDISFANDKLQYLTKDENYNRYIFATIDQVTTDLTLRIDYTITPELTIQYYGSPFVSAVDFSEPKYITNPNADKFEDRFSTDVSFSSDDFEKGYDFNFRQFRSNFVARWEYRPGSLIYLVWTQNKTGSVATGDFSFIDDYDGLFNIHPYNVFLIKLSYRIGN
;
A
#
# COMPACT_ATOMS: atom_id res chain seq x y z
N MET A 1 -1.31 33.83 -35.66
CA MET A 1 -1.13 32.38 -35.41
C MET A 1 0.11 31.78 -36.09
N GLN A 2 1.16 32.55 -36.43
CA GLN A 2 2.41 32.02 -37.03
C GLN A 2 3.70 32.42 -36.30
N LYS A 3 3.62 33.13 -35.16
CA LYS A 3 4.77 33.50 -34.33
C LYS A 3 4.87 32.75 -32.99
N LYS A 4 3.88 31.90 -32.64
CA LYS A 4 3.91 31.05 -31.43
C LYS A 4 4.42 29.61 -31.69
N VAL A 5 4.57 29.20 -32.96
CA VAL A 5 5.07 27.87 -33.35
C VAL A 5 6.60 27.84 -33.42
N LEU A 6 7.27 28.98 -33.55
CA LEU A 6 8.72 29.07 -33.68
C LEU A 6 9.47 28.95 -32.32
N LEU A 7 8.81 29.25 -31.20
CA LEU A 7 9.37 29.12 -29.86
C LEU A 7 9.34 27.67 -29.33
N LEU A 8 8.41 26.84 -29.83
CA LEU A 8 8.36 25.41 -29.49
C LEU A 8 9.44 24.61 -30.25
N ALA A 9 9.77 25.01 -31.48
CA ALA A 9 10.80 24.36 -32.28
C ALA A 9 12.23 24.66 -31.78
N ILE A 10 12.49 25.84 -31.22
CA ILE A 10 13.83 26.24 -30.73
C ILE A 10 14.15 25.60 -29.37
N ALA A 11 13.14 25.30 -28.54
CA ALA A 11 13.31 24.51 -27.31
C ALA A 11 13.67 23.03 -27.59
N THR A 12 13.36 22.53 -28.80
CA THR A 12 13.59 21.13 -29.17
C THR A 12 15.00 20.89 -29.76
N HIS A 13 15.78 21.93 -30.04
CA HIS A 13 17.14 21.81 -30.62
C HIS A 13 18.28 22.18 -29.66
N LEU A 14 18.01 22.73 -28.47
CA LEU A 14 19.05 23.06 -27.47
C LEU A 14 19.29 21.99 -26.40
N VAL A 15 18.61 20.84 -26.48
CA VAL A 15 18.81 19.69 -25.55
C VAL A 15 19.72 18.59 -26.13
N LEU A 16 20.19 18.74 -27.37
CA LEU A 16 20.97 17.71 -28.09
C LEU A 16 22.50 17.89 -28.07
N ALA A 17 23.03 18.83 -27.31
CA ALA A 17 24.48 19.00 -27.19
C ALA A 17 24.93 19.02 -25.71
N ALA A 18 24.83 17.88 -25.05
CA ALA A 18 25.64 17.59 -23.88
C ALA A 18 26.31 16.23 -24.10
N TYR A 19 27.47 16.26 -24.77
CA TYR A 19 28.47 15.21 -24.63
C TYR A 19 28.74 15.05 -23.13
N THR A 20 28.27 13.94 -22.55
CA THR A 20 28.69 13.53 -21.22
C THR A 20 29.60 12.33 -21.39
N GLN A 21 30.80 12.51 -20.88
CA GLN A 21 31.89 11.57 -20.84
C GLN A 21 31.40 10.27 -20.20
N LYS A 22 31.71 9.16 -20.88
CA LYS A 22 31.25 7.81 -20.58
C LYS A 22 32.09 7.25 -19.42
N GLU A 23 31.54 7.20 -18.21
CA GLU A 23 32.02 6.29 -17.16
C GLU A 23 31.00 5.16 -16.99
N SER A 24 31.14 4.10 -17.79
CA SER A 24 30.47 2.84 -17.47
C SER A 24 31.29 2.14 -16.40
N VAL A 25 30.74 2.00 -15.19
CA VAL A 25 31.37 1.22 -14.11
C VAL A 25 31.60 -0.22 -14.62
N GLU A 26 32.83 -0.72 -14.49
CA GLU A 26 33.17 -2.08 -14.89
C GLU A 26 32.40 -3.09 -14.02
N LYS A 27 31.86 -4.14 -14.65
CA LYS A 27 31.14 -5.20 -13.95
C LYS A 27 32.13 -6.19 -13.32
N LYS A 28 32.00 -6.42 -12.02
CA LYS A 28 32.72 -7.47 -11.31
C LYS A 28 32.17 -8.84 -11.68
N ILE A 29 33.07 -9.82 -11.73
CA ILE A 29 32.75 -11.23 -11.96
C ILE A 29 33.19 -12.02 -10.73
N TYR A 30 32.27 -12.80 -10.15
CA TYR A 30 32.54 -13.78 -9.12
C TYR A 30 32.49 -15.19 -9.74
N THR A 31 33.54 -15.98 -9.60
CA THR A 31 33.56 -17.36 -10.10
C THR A 31 33.37 -18.33 -8.94
N THR A 32 32.21 -19.00 -8.88
CA THR A 32 31.89 -20.00 -7.85
C THR A 32 32.38 -21.40 -8.22
N GLN A 33 32.50 -22.28 -7.22
CA GLN A 33 32.77 -23.71 -7.42
C GLN A 33 31.65 -24.59 -6.87
N ARG A 34 31.54 -25.80 -7.43
CA ARG A 34 30.60 -26.84 -6.98
C ARG A 34 31.21 -27.62 -5.82
N ILE A 35 30.41 -27.88 -4.80
CA ILE A 35 30.77 -28.75 -3.68
C ILE A 35 30.70 -30.20 -4.17
N ASN A 36 31.80 -30.94 -4.03
CA ASN A 36 31.87 -32.38 -4.31
C ASN A 36 32.21 -33.11 -2.99
N GLY A 37 31.23 -33.27 -2.10
CA GLY A 37 31.44 -33.86 -0.79
C GLY A 37 30.42 -33.38 0.25
N GLU A 38 30.85 -33.30 1.51
CA GLU A 38 30.03 -32.81 2.62
C GLU A 38 29.73 -31.31 2.42
N THR A 39 28.46 -30.95 2.61
CA THR A 39 28.00 -29.57 2.54
C THR A 39 28.21 -28.87 3.89
N PRO A 40 28.44 -27.56 3.94
CA PRO A 40 28.61 -26.84 5.20
C PRO A 40 27.34 -26.91 6.07
N PHE A 41 27.54 -26.96 7.38
CA PHE A 41 26.46 -26.99 8.35
C PHE A 41 26.18 -25.56 8.81
N ILE A 42 24.96 -25.05 8.56
CA ILE A 42 24.63 -23.64 8.81
C ILE A 42 24.53 -23.38 10.32
N ASP A 43 25.65 -22.99 10.93
CA ASP A 43 25.80 -22.70 12.35
C ASP A 43 26.34 -21.28 12.62
N GLY A 44 26.72 -20.55 11.56
CA GLY A 44 27.23 -19.19 11.63
C GLY A 44 28.74 -19.13 11.79
N GLN A 45 29.45 -20.24 11.67
CA GLN A 45 30.91 -20.33 11.73
C GLN A 45 31.46 -20.76 10.37
N ILE A 46 32.56 -20.15 9.93
CA ILE A 46 33.20 -20.49 8.64
C ILE A 46 34.48 -21.27 8.94
N ASN A 47 34.32 -22.49 9.45
CA ASN A 47 35.44 -23.32 9.92
C ASN A 47 35.67 -24.57 9.05
N GLU A 48 34.70 -24.97 8.23
CA GLU A 48 34.78 -26.16 7.40
C GLU A 48 35.64 -25.95 6.15
N ASP A 49 36.41 -26.98 5.78
CA ASP A 49 37.35 -26.94 4.65
C ASP A 49 36.68 -26.65 3.30
N VAL A 50 35.39 -26.98 3.15
CA VAL A 50 34.63 -26.72 1.93
C VAL A 50 34.61 -25.22 1.57
N TRP A 51 34.64 -24.33 2.57
CA TRP A 51 34.70 -22.89 2.34
C TRP A 51 36.03 -22.45 1.69
N ASN A 52 37.08 -23.26 1.74
CA ASN A 52 38.38 -22.96 1.12
C ASN A 52 38.44 -23.30 -0.39
N LEU A 53 37.36 -23.87 -0.97
CA LEU A 53 37.26 -24.08 -2.41
C LEU A 53 37.23 -22.78 -3.22
N VAL A 54 36.87 -21.67 -2.59
CA VAL A 54 36.83 -20.33 -3.18
C VAL A 54 37.51 -19.31 -2.26
N GLU A 55 38.12 -18.30 -2.87
CA GLU A 55 38.69 -17.17 -2.14
C GLU A 55 37.63 -16.17 -1.70
N TRP A 56 37.94 -15.40 -0.65
CA TRP A 56 37.11 -14.27 -0.24
C TRP A 56 37.11 -13.18 -1.32
N SER A 57 35.94 -12.83 -1.84
CA SER A 57 35.78 -11.68 -2.73
C SER A 57 35.41 -10.43 -1.93
N GLY A 58 36.27 -9.40 -1.97
CA GLY A 58 36.09 -8.14 -1.26
C GLY A 58 36.06 -6.91 -2.16
N GLY A 59 36.61 -5.80 -1.65
CA GLY A 59 36.71 -4.53 -2.39
C GLY A 59 35.36 -3.84 -2.53
N PHE A 60 34.56 -3.86 -1.47
CA PHE A 60 33.29 -3.14 -1.43
C PHE A 60 33.57 -1.64 -1.54
N ILE A 61 32.66 -0.92 -2.19
CA ILE A 61 32.76 0.53 -2.42
C ILE A 61 31.58 1.19 -1.72
N GLN A 62 31.85 2.29 -1.03
CA GLN A 62 30.84 3.07 -0.33
C GLN A 62 29.87 3.69 -1.35
N ARG A 63 28.58 3.45 -1.14
CA ARG A 63 27.50 4.15 -1.85
C ARG A 63 26.99 5.30 -1.01
N GLU A 64 26.81 5.12 0.29
CA GLU A 64 26.34 6.16 1.21
C GLU A 64 27.23 6.24 2.46
N PRO A 65 27.48 7.43 3.03
CA PRO A 65 27.11 8.74 2.50
C PRO A 65 28.00 9.25 1.36
N ASN A 66 29.30 8.91 1.33
CA ASN A 66 30.25 9.42 0.33
C ASN A 66 30.31 8.46 -0.86
N ASN A 67 29.75 8.86 -2.00
CA ASN A 67 29.58 7.96 -3.14
C ASN A 67 30.93 7.68 -3.83
N GLY A 68 31.30 6.41 -3.98
CA GLY A 68 32.52 5.98 -4.66
C GLY A 68 33.78 5.91 -3.77
N ALA A 69 33.68 6.25 -2.47
CA ALA A 69 34.80 6.15 -1.54
C ALA A 69 35.04 4.70 -1.05
N ALA A 70 36.18 4.45 -0.40
CA ALA A 70 36.39 3.21 0.33
C ALA A 70 35.50 3.18 1.60
N PRO A 71 34.83 2.06 1.92
CA PRO A 71 34.05 1.94 3.14
C PRO A 71 34.96 1.97 4.37
N SER A 72 34.43 2.49 5.48
CA SER A 72 35.11 2.55 6.77
C SER A 72 35.36 1.17 7.38
N GLN A 73 34.53 0.19 7.03
CA GLN A 73 34.70 -1.21 7.38
C GLN A 73 34.43 -2.08 6.15
N GLN A 74 35.39 -2.95 5.79
CA GLN A 74 35.28 -3.80 4.61
C GLN A 74 34.30 -4.96 4.82
N THR A 75 33.87 -5.54 3.71
CA THR A 75 33.04 -6.75 3.67
C THR A 75 33.63 -7.72 2.65
N ALA A 76 33.51 -9.01 2.89
CA ALA A 76 33.93 -10.04 1.96
C ALA A 76 32.89 -11.16 1.85
N ILE A 77 32.85 -11.82 0.70
CA ILE A 77 31.87 -12.87 0.39
C ILE A 77 32.53 -14.13 -0.16
N LYS A 78 31.94 -15.29 0.17
CA LYS A 78 32.17 -16.58 -0.48
C LYS A 78 30.83 -17.15 -0.93
N ILE A 79 30.80 -17.73 -2.13
CA ILE A 79 29.63 -18.38 -2.71
C ILE A 79 30.07 -19.75 -3.22
N LEU A 80 29.30 -20.77 -2.86
CA LEU A 80 29.44 -22.16 -3.29
C LEU A 80 28.05 -22.71 -3.65
N TYR A 81 28.01 -23.84 -4.36
CA TYR A 81 26.74 -24.49 -4.67
C TYR A 81 26.86 -26.01 -4.72
N ASP A 82 25.75 -26.70 -4.47
CA ASP A 82 25.58 -28.13 -4.76
C ASP A 82 24.43 -28.32 -5.78
N ASP A 83 23.85 -29.51 -5.87
CA ASP A 83 22.73 -29.78 -6.80
C ASP A 83 21.41 -29.11 -6.42
N ASN A 84 21.30 -28.63 -5.18
CA ASN A 84 20.04 -28.28 -4.55
C ASN A 84 20.03 -26.88 -3.94
N ASN A 85 21.19 -26.31 -3.61
CA ASN A 85 21.33 -25.13 -2.78
C ASN A 85 22.50 -24.26 -3.24
N LEU A 86 22.34 -22.96 -3.00
CA LEU A 86 23.41 -21.98 -2.94
C LEU A 86 23.83 -21.80 -1.47
N TYR A 87 25.13 -21.78 -1.22
CA TYR A 87 25.73 -21.55 0.09
C TYR A 87 26.52 -20.25 0.05
N VAL A 88 26.25 -19.33 0.97
CA VAL A 88 26.88 -18.01 1.00
C VAL A 88 27.41 -17.73 2.40
N ALA A 89 28.68 -17.35 2.47
CA ALA A 89 29.30 -16.82 3.68
C ALA A 89 29.64 -15.34 3.44
N ILE A 90 29.18 -14.48 4.34
CA ILE A 90 29.48 -13.04 4.30
C ILE A 90 30.23 -12.67 5.57
N ARG A 91 31.42 -12.10 5.41
CA ARG A 91 32.25 -11.57 6.48
C ARG A 91 32.12 -10.06 6.51
N ALA A 92 31.48 -9.55 7.56
CA ALA A 92 31.35 -8.13 7.81
C ALA A 92 32.40 -7.72 8.84
N TYR A 93 33.54 -7.20 8.38
CA TYR A 93 34.62 -6.78 9.29
C TYR A 93 34.16 -5.61 10.16
N ASP A 94 34.54 -5.58 11.43
CA ASP A 94 34.42 -4.40 12.31
C ASP A 94 35.61 -4.41 13.25
N THR A 95 36.39 -3.34 13.26
CA THR A 95 37.51 -3.19 14.20
C THR A 95 37.08 -2.99 15.65
N GLU A 96 35.79 -2.79 15.91
CA GLU A 96 35.19 -2.67 17.24
C GLU A 96 33.95 -3.58 17.41
N PRO A 97 34.10 -4.93 17.39
CA PRO A 97 32.97 -5.86 17.41
C PRO A 97 32.01 -5.70 18.59
N ASP A 98 32.52 -5.29 19.76
CA ASP A 98 31.71 -5.05 20.97
C ASP A 98 30.68 -3.92 20.81
N LYS A 99 30.84 -3.06 19.78
CA LYS A 99 29.93 -1.95 19.47
C LYS A 99 28.91 -2.30 18.38
N ILE A 100 28.87 -3.54 17.90
CA ILE A 100 27.91 -3.96 16.89
C ILE A 100 26.49 -3.99 17.51
N VAL A 101 25.55 -3.33 16.82
CA VAL A 101 24.15 -3.23 17.26
C VAL A 101 23.37 -4.44 16.74
N LYS A 102 22.87 -5.27 17.67
CA LYS A 102 22.18 -6.55 17.39
C LYS A 102 20.71 -6.54 17.81
N ARG A 103 19.98 -5.48 17.46
CA ARG A 103 18.55 -5.41 17.80
C ARG A 103 17.79 -6.52 17.08
N MET A 104 16.88 -7.16 17.79
CA MET A 104 16.02 -8.18 17.25
C MET A 104 14.68 -7.58 16.84
N SER A 105 14.11 -8.18 15.80
CA SER A 105 12.77 -7.91 15.33
C SER A 105 12.22 -9.20 14.74
N ARG A 106 10.95 -9.19 14.38
CA ARG A 106 10.39 -10.20 13.49
C ARG A 106 11.18 -10.22 12.17
N ARG A 107 11.06 -11.34 11.43
CA ARG A 107 11.39 -11.41 10.00
C ARG A 107 10.98 -10.13 9.26
N ASP A 108 11.82 -9.67 8.36
CA ASP A 108 11.69 -8.46 7.55
C ASP A 108 11.86 -7.13 8.33
N GLY A 109 12.28 -7.20 9.60
CA GLY A 109 12.76 -6.05 10.36
C GLY A 109 14.28 -6.00 10.41
N PHE A 110 14.89 -4.86 10.07
CA PHE A 110 16.35 -4.73 9.96
C PHE A 110 16.92 -3.56 10.75
N ASP A 111 16.72 -3.59 12.08
CA ASP A 111 17.32 -2.60 12.97
C ASP A 111 18.68 -3.09 13.47
N GLY A 112 19.78 -2.50 12.99
CA GLY A 112 21.14 -2.95 13.30
C GLY A 112 22.01 -3.14 12.05
N ASP A 113 23.20 -3.71 12.22
CA ASP A 113 24.08 -4.04 11.08
C ASP A 113 23.47 -5.22 10.31
N TRP A 114 23.40 -5.09 8.98
CA TRP A 114 22.86 -6.13 8.11
C TRP A 114 23.62 -6.20 6.79
N VAL A 115 23.56 -7.39 6.19
CA VAL A 115 24.03 -7.66 4.84
C VAL A 115 22.87 -8.15 4.00
N GLU A 116 22.87 -7.80 2.72
CA GLU A 116 21.80 -8.11 1.78
C GLU A 116 22.42 -8.68 0.51
N LEU A 117 21.91 -9.83 0.08
CA LEU A 117 22.30 -10.54 -1.13
C LEU A 117 21.18 -10.40 -2.16
N ASN A 118 21.47 -9.80 -3.32
CA ASN A 118 20.53 -9.77 -4.44
C ASN A 118 21.01 -10.69 -5.57
N ILE A 119 20.13 -11.57 -6.04
CA ILE A 119 20.41 -12.55 -7.10
C ILE A 119 19.42 -12.36 -8.25
N ASP A 120 19.92 -11.98 -9.42
CA ASP A 120 19.17 -12.03 -10.69
C ASP A 120 19.44 -13.39 -11.36
N SER A 121 18.67 -14.41 -10.95
CA SER A 121 18.83 -15.80 -11.41
C SER A 121 18.30 -16.04 -12.83
N TYR A 122 17.49 -15.13 -13.38
CA TYR A 122 17.06 -15.16 -14.78
C TYR A 122 18.09 -14.49 -15.71
N PHE A 123 18.95 -13.65 -15.15
CA PHE A 123 19.85 -12.74 -15.85
C PHE A 123 19.11 -11.78 -16.79
N ASP A 124 17.88 -11.40 -16.40
CA ASP A 124 17.02 -10.53 -17.18
C ASP A 124 17.31 -9.04 -16.93
N LYS A 125 18.20 -8.73 -15.97
CA LYS A 125 18.64 -7.37 -15.60
C LYS A 125 17.49 -6.48 -15.13
N ARG A 126 16.40 -7.06 -14.61
CA ARG A 126 15.21 -6.32 -14.17
C ARG A 126 14.57 -6.91 -12.92
N THR A 127 14.64 -8.22 -12.76
CA THR A 127 14.12 -8.95 -11.61
C THR A 127 15.26 -9.55 -10.81
N ALA A 128 15.09 -9.62 -9.50
CA ALA A 128 16.05 -10.26 -8.62
C ALA A 128 15.36 -10.72 -7.34
N PHE A 129 16.00 -11.60 -6.61
CA PHE A 129 15.58 -12.05 -5.28
C PHE A 129 16.53 -11.47 -4.24
N SER A 130 16.00 -10.82 -3.22
CA SER A 130 16.74 -10.23 -2.12
C SER A 130 16.67 -11.15 -0.90
N PHE A 131 17.82 -11.37 -0.24
CA PHE A 131 17.93 -12.07 1.03
C PHE A 131 18.76 -11.21 1.98
N THR A 132 18.14 -10.73 3.03
CA THR A 132 18.76 -9.86 4.02
C THR A 132 18.97 -10.62 5.33
N ALA A 133 20.19 -10.54 5.85
CA ALA A 133 20.60 -11.14 7.10
C ALA A 133 21.08 -10.02 8.04
N SER A 134 20.44 -9.89 9.21
CA SER A 134 20.94 -9.02 10.27
C SER A 134 21.95 -9.75 11.15
N VAL A 135 22.82 -9.01 11.82
CA VAL A 135 23.73 -9.59 12.83
C VAL A 135 23.00 -10.31 13.97
N SER A 136 21.76 -9.92 14.27
CA SER A 136 20.90 -10.54 15.28
C SER A 136 20.23 -11.86 14.83
N GLY A 137 20.50 -12.32 13.60
CA GLY A 137 19.91 -13.54 13.04
C GLY A 137 18.49 -13.34 12.49
N VAL A 138 18.05 -12.09 12.35
CA VAL A 138 16.79 -11.77 11.68
C VAL A 138 16.99 -11.94 10.18
N LYS A 139 16.06 -12.66 9.57
CA LYS A 139 15.96 -12.87 8.12
C LYS A 139 14.99 -11.85 7.53
N GLY A 140 15.16 -11.53 6.27
CA GLY A 140 14.03 -11.13 5.45
C GLY A 140 14.36 -11.18 3.97
N ASP A 141 13.33 -10.99 3.16
CA ASP A 141 13.35 -11.42 1.77
C ASP A 141 12.35 -10.65 0.93
N GLU A 142 12.76 -10.33 -0.30
CA GLU A 142 11.97 -9.48 -1.18
C GLU A 142 12.14 -9.93 -2.64
N ALA A 143 11.05 -9.90 -3.41
CA ALA A 143 11.11 -10.05 -4.85
C ALA A 143 11.26 -8.67 -5.51
N ILE A 144 12.40 -8.43 -6.16
CA ILE A 144 12.71 -7.18 -6.84
C ILE A 144 12.18 -7.25 -8.27
N SER A 145 11.48 -6.21 -8.70
CA SER A 145 10.95 -6.06 -10.05
C SER A 145 11.11 -4.63 -10.54
N ASN A 146 10.83 -4.41 -11.83
CA ASN A 146 10.97 -3.10 -12.47
C ASN A 146 12.36 -2.47 -12.26
N ASP A 147 13.42 -3.29 -12.29
CA ASP A 147 14.80 -2.82 -12.22
C ASP A 147 15.11 -2.08 -10.91
N GLY A 148 14.49 -2.51 -9.81
CA GLY A 148 14.68 -1.93 -8.47
C GLY A 148 13.69 -0.84 -8.09
N ASP A 149 12.75 -0.48 -8.97
CA ASP A 149 11.68 0.48 -8.66
C ASP A 149 10.55 -0.16 -7.82
N ASN A 150 10.50 -1.48 -7.69
CA ASN A 150 9.52 -2.17 -6.86
C ASN A 150 10.12 -3.39 -6.15
N TRP A 151 10.06 -3.39 -4.82
CA TRP A 151 10.54 -4.46 -3.94
C TRP A 151 9.34 -5.03 -3.21
N ASP A 152 9.00 -6.27 -3.51
CA ASP A 152 7.85 -6.97 -2.93
C ASP A 152 8.29 -7.79 -1.72
N SER A 153 8.11 -7.24 -0.52
CA SER A 153 8.44 -7.87 0.76
C SER A 153 7.46 -8.95 1.22
N THR A 154 6.48 -9.29 0.40
CA THR A 154 5.49 -10.32 0.72
C THR A 154 5.86 -11.69 0.16
N TRP A 155 6.89 -11.73 -0.67
CA TRP A 155 7.52 -12.97 -1.12
C TRP A 155 8.33 -13.58 0.03
N ASP A 156 7.87 -14.72 0.55
CA ASP A 156 8.40 -15.38 1.75
C ASP A 156 8.88 -16.84 1.46
N PRO A 157 10.03 -17.04 0.76
CA PRO A 157 10.66 -18.35 0.57
C PRO A 157 11.22 -19.00 1.84
N ILE A 158 11.48 -20.31 1.76
CA ILE A 158 12.28 -21.02 2.78
C ILE A 158 13.76 -20.88 2.46
N TRP A 159 14.52 -20.34 3.43
CA TRP A 159 15.97 -20.31 3.43
C TRP A 159 16.51 -20.30 4.88
N TYR A 160 17.78 -20.66 5.03
CA TYR A 160 18.41 -20.84 6.34
C TYR A 160 19.51 -19.80 6.57
N LEU A 161 19.57 -19.28 7.79
CA LEU A 161 20.53 -18.28 8.23
C LEU A 161 21.03 -18.64 9.63
N LYS A 162 22.34 -18.52 9.83
CA LYS A 162 22.93 -18.33 11.15
C LYS A 162 23.96 -17.21 11.11
N THR A 163 24.05 -16.48 12.22
CA THR A 163 25.00 -15.39 12.38
C THR A 163 25.79 -15.55 13.66
N SER A 164 27.03 -15.07 13.66
CA SER A 164 27.89 -15.04 14.84
C SER A 164 28.76 -13.79 14.83
N ILE A 165 29.16 -13.34 16.03
CA ILE A 165 30.11 -12.24 16.22
C ILE A 165 31.41 -12.85 16.72
N ASP A 166 32.54 -12.42 16.17
CA ASP A 166 33.88 -12.80 16.60
C ASP A 166 34.81 -11.59 16.68
N SER A 167 36.11 -11.82 16.93
CA SER A 167 37.10 -10.75 17.09
C SER A 167 37.35 -9.92 15.83
N LEU A 168 36.90 -10.36 14.65
CA LEU A 168 37.09 -9.65 13.39
C LEU A 168 35.85 -8.86 12.97
N GLY A 169 34.71 -9.05 13.63
CA GLY A 169 33.42 -8.47 13.27
C GLY A 169 32.32 -9.52 13.39
N TRP A 170 31.56 -9.77 12.32
CA TRP A 170 30.51 -10.79 12.32
C TRP A 170 30.37 -11.53 10.99
N VAL A 171 29.67 -12.66 11.04
CA VAL A 171 29.40 -13.56 9.92
C VAL A 171 27.92 -13.72 9.70
N ALA A 172 27.51 -13.74 8.43
CA ALA A 172 26.27 -14.39 8.01
C ALA A 172 26.61 -15.66 7.21
N GLU A 173 26.07 -16.79 7.64
CA GLU A 173 26.13 -18.05 6.92
C GLU A 173 24.73 -18.43 6.44
N ILE A 174 24.60 -18.58 5.12
CA ILE A 174 23.33 -18.61 4.42
C ILE A 174 23.25 -19.86 3.55
N LYS A 175 22.09 -20.53 3.57
CA LYS A 175 21.74 -21.59 2.62
C LYS A 175 20.41 -21.27 1.96
N ILE A 176 20.45 -21.11 0.64
CA ILE A 176 19.27 -20.82 -0.20
C ILE A 176 18.99 -22.03 -1.08
N PRO A 177 17.89 -22.75 -0.84
CA PRO A 177 17.41 -23.79 -1.75
C PRO A 177 17.12 -23.23 -3.15
N PHE A 178 17.45 -23.99 -4.19
CA PHE A 178 17.08 -23.67 -5.56
C PHE A 178 15.58 -23.71 -5.84
N THR A 179 14.75 -24.18 -4.89
CA THR A 179 13.29 -24.01 -4.96
C THR A 179 12.86 -22.56 -4.66
N ALA A 180 13.66 -21.81 -3.89
CA ALA A 180 13.42 -20.38 -3.65
C ALA A 180 13.83 -19.53 -4.87
N LEU A 181 14.88 -19.94 -5.60
CA LEU A 181 15.37 -19.21 -6.76
C LEU A 181 14.75 -19.78 -8.04
N ARG A 182 14.05 -18.95 -8.80
CA ARG A 182 13.53 -19.36 -10.11
C ARG A 182 14.62 -19.16 -11.18
N PHE A 183 14.90 -20.18 -12.00
CA PHE A 183 15.87 -20.12 -13.10
C PHE A 183 15.54 -21.10 -14.23
N SER A 184 16.10 -20.86 -15.42
CA SER A 184 15.80 -21.66 -16.60
C SER A 184 16.57 -22.99 -16.64
N ASN A 185 15.92 -24.06 -17.08
CA ASN A 185 16.46 -25.44 -17.11
C ASN A 185 17.38 -25.73 -18.32
N ASN A 186 17.57 -24.76 -19.23
CA ASN A 186 18.09 -25.02 -20.58
C ASN A 186 19.56 -24.67 -20.79
N LYS A 187 20.35 -24.50 -19.72
CA LYS A 187 21.78 -24.17 -19.85
C LYS A 187 22.66 -25.09 -19.02
N GLU A 188 23.66 -25.67 -19.66
CA GLU A 188 24.76 -26.37 -18.99
C GLU A 188 25.55 -25.42 -18.08
N PHE A 189 25.60 -24.13 -18.44
CA PHE A 189 26.26 -23.05 -17.70
C PHE A 189 25.28 -21.91 -17.43
N GLN A 190 25.11 -21.55 -16.16
CA GLN A 190 24.29 -20.41 -15.74
C GLN A 190 25.19 -19.20 -15.49
N ILE A 191 24.72 -18.02 -15.90
CA ILE A 191 25.26 -16.73 -15.49
C ILE A 191 24.13 -16.03 -14.77
N TRP A 192 24.35 -15.60 -13.53
CA TRP A 192 23.39 -14.87 -12.71
C TRP A 192 23.92 -13.48 -12.37
N GLY A 193 23.03 -12.51 -12.15
CA GLY A 193 23.42 -11.21 -11.64
C GLY A 193 23.62 -11.26 -10.12
N LEU A 194 24.63 -10.54 -9.60
CA LEU A 194 24.96 -10.49 -8.19
C LEU A 194 25.17 -9.05 -7.71
N GLN A 195 24.53 -8.76 -6.58
CA GLN A 195 24.88 -7.63 -5.73
C GLN A 195 24.92 -8.09 -4.28
N VAL A 196 25.87 -7.53 -3.52
CA VAL A 196 25.89 -7.66 -2.06
C VAL A 196 26.02 -6.28 -1.44
N ASN A 197 25.16 -5.98 -0.49
CA ASN A 197 25.13 -4.72 0.23
C ASN A 197 25.40 -4.96 1.70
N ARG A 198 26.03 -3.99 2.37
CA ARG A 198 26.09 -3.93 3.83
C ARG A 198 25.64 -2.56 4.29
N LEU A 199 24.78 -2.52 5.30
CA LEU A 199 24.54 -1.31 6.10
C LEU A 199 25.35 -1.39 7.39
N PHE A 200 26.51 -0.75 7.41
CA PHE A 200 27.27 -0.54 8.64
C PHE A 200 26.54 0.49 9.52
N TYR A 201 25.69 -0.04 10.41
CA TYR A 201 24.69 0.71 11.15
C TYR A 201 25.25 1.85 12.01
N ARG A 202 26.41 1.64 12.64
CA ARG A 202 27.06 2.63 13.53
C ARG A 202 27.36 3.94 12.80
N ASN A 203 27.62 3.93 11.50
CA ASN A 203 27.89 5.11 10.67
C ASN A 203 26.79 5.42 9.64
N GLN A 204 25.69 4.66 9.65
CA GLN A 204 24.71 4.56 8.54
C GLN A 204 25.42 4.48 7.19
N GLU A 205 26.45 3.67 7.09
CA GLU A 205 27.23 3.58 5.87
C GLU A 205 26.73 2.41 5.04
N ARG A 206 26.31 2.68 3.80
CA ARG A 206 25.95 1.61 2.85
C ARG A 206 27.10 1.41 1.87
N SER A 207 27.56 0.17 1.75
CA SER A 207 28.57 -0.23 0.76
C SER A 207 28.06 -1.35 -0.13
N ASN A 208 28.57 -1.42 -1.36
CA ASN A 208 28.19 -2.41 -2.35
C ASN A 208 29.39 -3.21 -2.84
N TRP A 209 29.19 -4.49 -3.14
CA TRP A 209 30.18 -5.31 -3.82
C TRP A 209 30.38 -4.83 -5.25
N GLN A 210 29.31 -4.78 -6.05
CA GLN A 210 29.31 -4.11 -7.35
C GLN A 210 28.95 -2.64 -7.12
N TYR A 211 29.85 -1.71 -7.40
CA TYR A 211 29.55 -0.30 -7.21
C TYR A 211 28.41 0.15 -8.14
N VAL A 212 27.36 0.71 -7.56
CA VAL A 212 26.23 1.34 -8.27
C VAL A 212 26.14 2.79 -7.81
N PRO A 213 26.46 3.77 -8.69
CA PRO A 213 26.37 5.19 -8.34
C PRO A 213 24.98 5.58 -7.82
N LYS A 214 24.91 6.51 -6.86
CA LYS A 214 23.61 7.01 -6.32
C LYS A 214 22.68 7.59 -7.38
N ASP A 215 23.23 8.14 -8.47
CA ASP A 215 22.47 8.75 -9.55
C ASP A 215 22.20 7.80 -10.73
N ALA A 216 22.62 6.53 -10.66
CA ALA A 216 22.32 5.53 -11.69
C ALA A 216 20.81 5.42 -11.95
N SER A 217 20.42 5.14 -13.20
CA SER A 217 19.08 4.62 -13.48
C SER A 217 19.02 3.19 -12.96
N GLY A 218 17.92 2.81 -12.31
CA GLY A 218 17.67 1.44 -11.85
C GLY A 218 18.71 0.84 -10.89
N TRP A 219 18.52 -0.44 -10.59
CA TRP A 219 19.31 -1.21 -9.62
C TRP A 219 19.83 -2.49 -10.25
N VAL A 220 18.93 -3.36 -10.72
CA VAL A 220 19.23 -4.75 -11.10
C VAL A 220 20.15 -4.83 -12.31
N HIS A 221 19.96 -4.00 -13.34
CA HIS A 221 20.82 -4.07 -14.53
C HIS A 221 22.29 -3.70 -14.27
N ASN A 222 22.55 -3.01 -13.15
CA ASN A 222 23.88 -2.60 -12.71
C ASN A 222 24.60 -3.68 -11.91
N PHE A 223 23.98 -4.83 -11.63
CA PHE A 223 24.61 -5.92 -10.88
C PHE A 223 25.87 -6.46 -11.58
N GLY A 224 26.80 -7.00 -10.78
CA GLY A 224 27.91 -7.81 -11.27
C GLY A 224 27.41 -9.21 -11.65
N GLU A 225 28.31 -10.15 -11.88
CA GLU A 225 27.95 -11.47 -12.44
C GLU A 225 28.53 -12.62 -11.61
N ILE A 226 27.76 -13.70 -11.45
CA ILE A 226 28.25 -15.00 -10.95
C ILE A 226 28.43 -15.94 -12.13
N HIS A 227 29.63 -16.51 -12.25
CA HIS A 227 30.01 -17.50 -13.25
C HIS A 227 30.38 -18.83 -12.55
N GLY A 228 30.37 -19.94 -13.29
CA GLY A 228 30.82 -21.25 -12.80
C GLY A 228 29.71 -22.16 -12.25
N ILE A 229 28.46 -21.71 -12.25
CA ILE A 229 27.28 -22.55 -11.93
C ILE A 229 26.99 -23.48 -13.11
N LYS A 230 27.02 -24.80 -12.87
CA LYS A 230 26.88 -25.83 -13.89
C LYS A 230 26.00 -26.97 -13.43
N GLY A 231 25.20 -27.51 -14.35
CA GLY A 231 24.46 -28.76 -14.15
C GLY A 231 23.33 -28.74 -13.12
N ILE A 232 22.95 -27.57 -12.59
CA ILE A 232 21.81 -27.42 -11.68
C ILE A 232 20.49 -27.58 -12.43
N LYS A 233 19.50 -28.16 -11.76
CA LYS A 233 18.16 -28.36 -12.33
C LYS A 233 17.11 -27.66 -11.46
N PRO A 234 16.20 -26.89 -12.06
CA PRO A 234 15.07 -26.35 -11.33
C PRO A 234 14.25 -27.46 -10.67
N LYS A 235 13.82 -27.21 -9.44
CA LYS A 235 12.93 -28.12 -8.70
C LYS A 235 11.54 -27.53 -8.63
N LYS A 236 10.54 -28.37 -8.83
CA LYS A 236 9.15 -27.97 -8.63
C LYS A 236 8.89 -27.77 -7.14
N GLN A 237 8.39 -26.60 -6.80
CA GLN A 237 7.89 -26.27 -5.47
C GLN A 237 6.49 -26.88 -5.34
N PHE A 238 6.21 -27.54 -4.23
CA PHE A 238 4.88 -28.00 -3.89
C PHE A 238 4.67 -27.86 -2.40
N GLU A 239 3.69 -27.07 -2.03
CA GLU A 239 3.42 -26.72 -0.64
C GLU A 239 1.92 -26.68 -0.41
N ILE A 240 1.49 -27.29 0.67
CA ILE A 240 0.11 -27.25 1.14
C ILE A 240 0.15 -26.99 2.64
N SER A 241 -0.69 -26.06 3.07
CA SER A 241 -0.81 -25.62 4.45
C SER A 241 -2.28 -25.72 4.86
N PRO A 242 -2.77 -26.92 5.25
CA PRO A 242 -4.03 -27.00 5.96
C PRO A 242 -3.94 -26.19 7.24
N TYR A 243 -5.06 -25.56 7.59
CA TYR A 243 -5.18 -24.90 8.87
C TYR A 243 -6.52 -25.20 9.52
N VAL A 244 -6.53 -25.13 10.85
CA VAL A 244 -7.72 -25.16 11.67
C VAL A 244 -7.70 -23.94 12.57
N LEU A 245 -8.86 -23.33 12.77
CA LEU A 245 -9.04 -22.25 13.72
C LEU A 245 -10.23 -22.50 14.63
N SER A 246 -10.15 -21.91 15.81
CA SER A 246 -11.24 -21.81 16.76
C SER A 246 -11.33 -20.36 17.24
N LYS A 247 -12.55 -19.83 17.26
CA LYS A 247 -12.88 -18.45 17.60
C LYS A 247 -13.90 -18.47 18.74
N LEU A 248 -13.69 -17.65 19.76
CA LEU A 248 -14.66 -17.37 20.81
C LEU A 248 -14.91 -15.87 20.85
N GLU A 249 -16.16 -15.49 20.65
CA GLU A 249 -16.60 -14.10 20.67
C GLU A 249 -17.40 -13.85 21.94
N THR A 250 -17.19 -12.68 22.54
CA THR A 250 -17.93 -12.25 23.72
C THR A 250 -18.34 -10.81 23.54
N TYR A 251 -19.63 -10.53 23.70
CA TYR A 251 -20.24 -9.23 23.49
C TYR A 251 -21.42 -9.04 24.43
N THR A 252 -22.04 -7.87 24.42
CA THR A 252 -23.21 -7.59 25.27
C THR A 252 -24.36 -8.49 24.86
N LYS A 253 -24.90 -9.26 25.81
CA LYS A 253 -26.15 -9.99 25.59
C LYS A 253 -27.30 -9.00 25.59
N ASP A 254 -28.10 -9.02 24.55
CA ASP A 254 -29.40 -8.36 24.53
C ASP A 254 -30.50 -9.42 24.73
N SER A 255 -31.43 -9.17 25.66
CA SER A 255 -32.53 -10.10 25.94
C SER A 255 -33.60 -10.10 24.87
N ASP A 256 -33.75 -8.97 24.17
CA ASP A 256 -34.81 -8.74 23.21
C ASP A 256 -34.36 -9.18 21.80
N ASN A 257 -33.07 -9.06 21.51
CA ASN A 257 -32.46 -9.60 20.29
C ASN A 257 -32.17 -11.13 20.39
N PRO A 258 -32.85 -11.98 19.59
CA PRO A 258 -32.68 -13.45 19.64
C PRO A 258 -31.33 -13.94 19.11
N PHE A 259 -30.58 -13.10 18.42
CA PHE A 259 -29.25 -13.39 17.87
C PHE A 259 -28.12 -12.95 18.82
N SER A 260 -28.38 -11.96 19.68
CA SER A 260 -27.39 -11.44 20.62
C SER A 260 -27.25 -12.28 21.90
N LYS A 261 -26.60 -13.45 21.80
CA LYS A 261 -26.45 -14.39 22.93
C LYS A 261 -25.37 -14.00 23.94
N GLY A 262 -24.55 -13.01 23.62
CA GLY A 262 -23.42 -12.51 24.40
C GLY A 262 -22.15 -13.36 24.34
N LYS A 263 -22.26 -14.61 23.84
CA LYS A 263 -21.11 -15.47 23.55
C LYS A 263 -21.38 -16.34 22.33
N GLU A 264 -20.37 -16.49 21.50
CA GLU A 264 -20.44 -17.29 20.29
C GLU A 264 -19.15 -18.06 20.04
N PHE A 265 -19.28 -19.31 19.61
CA PHE A 265 -18.15 -20.18 19.32
C PHE A 265 -18.16 -20.55 17.85
N GLY A 266 -17.05 -20.26 17.17
CA GLY A 266 -16.82 -20.60 15.78
C GLY A 266 -15.64 -21.55 15.60
N TYR A 267 -15.68 -22.33 14.54
CA TYR A 267 -14.53 -23.11 14.07
C TYR A 267 -14.44 -23.01 12.55
N GLY A 268 -13.21 -23.08 12.04
CA GLY A 268 -12.95 -22.99 10.61
C GLY A 268 -11.85 -23.97 10.20
N ILE A 269 -12.00 -24.54 9.01
CA ILE A 269 -10.99 -25.36 8.36
C ILE A 269 -10.81 -24.79 6.96
N GLY A 270 -9.55 -24.63 6.56
CA GLY A 270 -9.22 -24.20 5.21
C GLY A 270 -7.91 -24.80 4.74
N LEU A 271 -7.60 -24.53 3.48
CA LEU A 271 -6.44 -25.09 2.80
C LEU A 271 -5.82 -24.03 1.91
N ASP A 272 -4.57 -23.68 2.20
CA ASP A 272 -3.75 -22.87 1.30
C ASP A 272 -2.70 -23.75 0.63
N GLY A 273 -2.30 -23.41 -0.59
CA GLY A 273 -1.23 -24.14 -1.25
C GLY A 273 -0.59 -23.38 -2.40
N LYS A 274 0.59 -23.85 -2.78
CA LYS A 274 1.47 -23.28 -3.80
C LYS A 274 2.13 -24.40 -4.60
N VAL A 275 2.01 -24.32 -5.92
CA VAL A 275 2.55 -25.33 -6.85
C VAL A 275 3.30 -24.67 -7.99
N GLY A 276 4.58 -25.00 -8.15
CA GLY A 276 5.36 -24.63 -9.33
C GLY A 276 4.90 -25.44 -10.55
N ILE A 277 4.15 -24.81 -11.46
CA ILE A 277 3.67 -25.44 -12.70
C ILE A 277 4.84 -25.62 -13.66
N THR A 278 5.62 -24.55 -13.83
CA THR A 278 6.91 -24.53 -14.52
C THR A 278 7.93 -23.87 -13.60
N ASN A 279 9.15 -23.65 -14.10
CA ASN A 279 10.18 -22.93 -13.34
C ASN A 279 9.93 -21.42 -13.27
N ASP A 280 9.04 -20.92 -14.15
CA ASP A 280 8.73 -19.50 -14.29
C ASP A 280 7.37 -19.15 -13.65
N PHE A 281 6.45 -20.12 -13.58
CA PHE A 281 5.06 -19.94 -13.17
C PHE A 281 4.68 -20.77 -11.94
N THR A 282 4.04 -20.08 -10.98
CA THR A 282 3.54 -20.64 -9.73
C THR A 282 2.03 -20.47 -9.65
N LEU A 283 1.33 -21.53 -9.28
CA LEU A 283 -0.09 -21.55 -8.98
C LEU A 283 -0.27 -21.55 -7.47
N ASP A 284 -0.81 -20.47 -6.93
CA ASP A 284 -1.31 -20.38 -5.57
C ASP A 284 -2.80 -20.72 -5.57
N PHE A 285 -3.26 -21.42 -4.54
CA PHE A 285 -4.68 -21.69 -4.35
C PHE A 285 -5.05 -21.56 -2.87
N THR A 286 -6.30 -21.19 -2.63
CA THR A 286 -6.89 -21.19 -1.30
C THR A 286 -8.33 -21.71 -1.37
N ILE A 287 -8.73 -22.45 -0.34
CA ILE A 287 -10.08 -22.98 -0.15
C ILE A 287 -10.52 -22.55 1.24
N ASN A 288 -11.65 -21.83 1.30
CA ASN A 288 -12.16 -21.21 2.52
C ASN A 288 -11.02 -20.47 3.27
N PRO A 289 -10.40 -19.42 2.72
CA PRO A 289 -9.33 -18.70 3.39
C PRO A 289 -9.82 -18.02 4.66
N ASP A 290 -8.96 -17.98 5.69
CA ASP A 290 -9.16 -17.17 6.88
C ASP A 290 -8.11 -16.07 6.95
N PHE A 291 -8.61 -14.84 7.08
CA PHE A 291 -7.82 -13.64 7.15
C PHE A 291 -7.88 -12.97 8.52
N GLY A 292 -8.49 -13.58 9.54
CA GLY A 292 -8.65 -13.01 10.88
C GLY A 292 -7.33 -12.69 11.61
N GLN A 293 -6.17 -13.13 11.09
CA GLN A 293 -4.84 -12.76 11.56
C GLN A 293 -4.31 -11.41 11.04
N VAL A 294 -5.03 -10.72 10.14
CA VAL A 294 -4.57 -9.41 9.64
C VAL A 294 -4.87 -8.32 10.65
N GLU A 295 -4.00 -7.30 10.69
CA GLU A 295 -4.23 -6.10 11.49
C GLU A 295 -5.57 -5.46 11.07
N ALA A 296 -6.38 -5.05 12.05
CA ALA A 296 -7.63 -4.35 11.78
C ALA A 296 -7.33 -3.04 11.05
N ASP A 297 -8.25 -2.63 10.17
CA ASP A 297 -8.11 -1.34 9.50
C ASP A 297 -8.12 -0.19 10.53
N PRO A 298 -7.39 0.92 10.27
CA PRO A 298 -7.38 2.08 11.15
C PRO A 298 -8.79 2.64 11.41
N SER A 299 -8.98 3.26 12.56
CA SER A 299 -10.20 3.99 12.90
C SER A 299 -10.25 5.29 12.08
N GLU A 300 -11.35 5.54 11.36
CA GLU A 300 -11.56 6.76 10.58
C GLU A 300 -13.04 7.19 10.66
N VAL A 301 -13.27 8.48 10.89
CA VAL A 301 -14.60 9.10 10.73
C VAL A 301 -14.61 9.82 9.38
N ASN A 302 -15.18 9.17 8.38
CA ASN A 302 -15.28 9.72 7.03
C ASN A 302 -16.67 10.37 6.82
N LEU A 303 -16.71 11.70 6.76
CA LEU A 303 -17.93 12.49 6.51
C LEU A 303 -18.12 12.86 5.03
N THR A 304 -17.25 12.35 4.15
CA THR A 304 -17.33 12.59 2.71
C THR A 304 -18.34 11.65 2.05
N ALA A 305 -18.64 11.91 0.78
CA ALA A 305 -19.47 11.01 -0.02
C ALA A 305 -18.67 9.87 -0.69
N PHE A 306 -17.35 9.79 -0.45
CA PHE A 306 -16.46 8.83 -1.09
C PHE A 306 -16.06 7.72 -0.13
N GLU A 307 -15.87 6.52 -0.68
CA GLU A 307 -15.38 5.38 0.10
C GLU A 307 -13.92 5.58 0.53
N THR A 308 -13.56 5.05 1.70
CA THR A 308 -12.18 5.02 2.18
C THR A 308 -11.39 3.89 1.51
N TYR A 309 -10.15 4.17 1.12
CA TYR A 309 -9.24 3.16 0.57
C TYR A 309 -8.44 2.47 1.68
N PHE A 310 -8.49 1.13 1.72
CA PHE A 310 -7.69 0.34 2.64
C PHE A 310 -6.69 -0.55 1.89
N PRO A 311 -5.38 -0.49 2.21
CA PRO A 311 -4.41 -1.36 1.56
C PRO A 311 -4.71 -2.85 1.86
N GLU A 312 -4.49 -3.72 0.87
CA GLU A 312 -4.62 -5.17 1.06
C GLU A 312 -3.60 -5.72 2.07
N LYS A 313 -4.05 -6.60 2.97
CA LYS A 313 -3.22 -7.21 4.03
C LYS A 313 -3.15 -8.74 3.93
N ARG A 314 -3.96 -9.35 3.08
CA ARG A 314 -4.12 -10.80 2.97
C ARG A 314 -3.00 -11.42 2.12
N PRO A 315 -2.20 -12.37 2.66
CA PRO A 315 -1.05 -12.98 1.98
C PRO A 315 -1.32 -13.47 0.55
N PHE A 316 -2.46 -14.11 0.32
CA PHE A 316 -2.85 -14.61 -1.00
C PHE A 316 -2.91 -13.50 -2.07
N PHE A 317 -3.37 -12.30 -1.73
CA PHE A 317 -3.54 -11.21 -2.69
C PHE A 317 -2.33 -10.28 -2.81
N ILE A 318 -1.48 -10.22 -1.77
CA ILE A 318 -0.30 -9.34 -1.75
C ILE A 318 0.89 -9.95 -2.50
N GLU A 319 1.14 -11.26 -2.36
CA GLU A 319 2.29 -11.91 -2.99
C GLU A 319 2.17 -11.85 -4.53
N GLY A 320 3.17 -11.29 -5.21
CA GLY A 320 3.15 -11.21 -6.67
C GLY A 320 2.16 -10.17 -7.22
N ARG A 321 1.63 -9.29 -6.36
CA ARG A 321 0.74 -8.18 -6.76
C ARG A 321 1.38 -7.28 -7.82
N ASN A 322 2.70 -7.20 -7.85
CA ASN A 322 3.44 -6.47 -8.88
C ASN A 322 3.15 -6.95 -10.32
N ILE A 323 2.74 -8.21 -10.50
CA ILE A 323 2.36 -8.79 -11.79
C ILE A 323 0.91 -8.48 -12.13
N THR A 324 0.02 -8.40 -11.13
CA THR A 324 -1.44 -8.17 -11.28
C THR A 324 -1.88 -6.72 -11.04
N ASN A 325 -0.94 -5.79 -10.85
CA ASN A 325 -1.24 -4.38 -10.63
C ASN A 325 -1.43 -3.62 -11.97
N PHE A 326 -2.55 -2.92 -12.15
CA PHE A 326 -2.74 -1.95 -13.25
C PHE A 326 -3.22 -0.63 -12.66
N GLN A 327 -2.26 0.22 -12.28
CA GLN A 327 -2.56 1.56 -11.79
C GLN A 327 -2.79 2.51 -12.98
N ILE A 328 -3.94 3.19 -13.02
CA ILE A 328 -4.27 4.07 -14.15
C ILE A 328 -3.35 5.29 -14.16
N SER A 329 -3.14 5.90 -12.99
CA SER A 329 -2.30 7.08 -12.79
C SER A 329 -1.47 6.95 -11.52
N GLY A 330 -0.25 7.49 -11.52
CA GLY A 330 0.59 7.53 -10.32
C GLY A 330 0.47 8.86 -9.58
N GLY A 331 1.08 8.98 -8.39
CA GLY A 331 1.13 10.22 -7.62
C GLY A 331 0.79 10.00 -6.15
N GLY A 332 0.62 11.10 -5.40
CA GLY A 332 0.25 11.10 -3.98
C GLY A 332 -1.10 11.76 -3.71
N ASN A 333 -2.08 11.57 -4.60
CA ASN A 333 -3.42 12.15 -4.53
C ASN A 333 -4.47 11.05 -4.83
N SER A 334 -5.75 11.37 -4.75
CA SER A 334 -6.85 10.42 -4.96
C SER A 334 -6.77 9.67 -6.30
N PHE A 335 -6.26 10.32 -7.35
CA PHE A 335 -6.09 9.73 -8.69
C PHE A 335 -5.10 8.56 -8.71
N ALA A 336 -4.19 8.50 -7.74
CA ALA A 336 -3.21 7.44 -7.60
C ALA A 336 -3.80 6.17 -6.97
N LEU A 337 -4.99 6.23 -6.37
CA LEU A 337 -5.66 5.05 -5.81
C LEU A 337 -6.35 4.23 -6.91
N ASP A 338 -6.58 4.83 -8.08
CA ASP A 338 -7.32 4.19 -9.16
C ASP A 338 -6.57 3.01 -9.77
N ASN A 339 -7.18 1.83 -9.65
CA ASN A 339 -6.60 0.56 -10.06
C ASN A 339 -7.68 -0.33 -10.67
N LEU A 340 -7.33 -1.08 -11.72
CA LEU A 340 -8.29 -2.01 -12.32
C LEU A 340 -8.51 -3.26 -11.45
N PHE A 341 -7.62 -3.50 -10.48
CA PHE A 341 -7.77 -4.57 -9.51
C PHE A 341 -7.51 -4.09 -8.08
N TYR A 342 -8.53 -4.24 -7.23
CA TYR A 342 -8.53 -3.96 -5.80
C TYR A 342 -9.11 -5.17 -5.06
N SER A 343 -8.22 -6.04 -4.60
CA SER A 343 -8.58 -7.36 -4.07
C SER A 343 -9.52 -7.32 -2.87
N ARG A 344 -9.59 -6.22 -2.11
CA ARG A 344 -10.54 -6.00 -1.00
C ARG A 344 -12.01 -6.07 -1.44
N ARG A 345 -12.31 -6.02 -2.75
CA ARG A 345 -13.66 -6.31 -3.27
C ARG A 345 -14.06 -7.78 -3.14
N ILE A 346 -13.10 -8.70 -3.11
CA ILE A 346 -13.33 -10.14 -3.01
C ILE A 346 -13.40 -10.54 -1.54
N GLY A 347 -14.54 -11.06 -1.10
CA GLY A 347 -14.79 -11.42 0.30
C GLY A 347 -14.96 -10.21 1.22
N ARG A 348 -15.58 -9.13 0.70
CA ARG A 348 -15.96 -7.94 1.46
C ARG A 348 -17.20 -8.20 2.33
N ASN A 349 -17.61 -7.22 3.13
CA ASN A 349 -18.90 -7.26 3.81
C ASN A 349 -20.06 -7.31 2.79
N PRO A 350 -21.16 -8.03 3.08
CA PRO A 350 -22.34 -8.05 2.22
C PRO A 350 -22.85 -6.65 1.86
N GLN A 351 -23.31 -6.49 0.62
CA GLN A 351 -23.73 -5.19 0.10
C GLN A 351 -25.17 -4.80 0.42
N TYR A 352 -26.03 -5.78 0.72
CA TYR A 352 -27.43 -5.54 1.08
C TYR A 352 -27.57 -5.68 2.59
N ASP A 353 -28.15 -4.65 3.21
CA ASP A 353 -28.51 -4.64 4.63
C ASP A 353 -30.04 -4.80 4.73
N PRO A 354 -30.55 -5.89 5.33
CA PRO A 354 -31.98 -6.07 5.53
C PRO A 354 -32.57 -4.92 6.34
N ASP A 355 -33.65 -4.33 5.84
CA ASP A 355 -34.41 -3.31 6.57
C ASP A 355 -35.08 -3.96 7.80
N VAL A 356 -34.58 -3.62 8.98
CA VAL A 356 -35.07 -4.06 10.29
C VAL A 356 -35.18 -2.86 11.22
N ASP A 357 -36.26 -2.83 11.99
CA ASP A 357 -36.53 -1.81 12.99
C ASP A 357 -36.47 -2.41 14.40
N GLU A 358 -35.39 -2.11 15.13
CA GLU A 358 -35.19 -2.59 16.50
C GLU A 358 -36.28 -2.07 17.45
N ASP A 359 -36.83 -0.87 17.24
CA ASP A 359 -37.93 -0.33 18.05
C ASP A 359 -39.22 -1.15 17.88
N ASN A 360 -39.34 -1.85 16.76
CA ASN A 360 -40.44 -2.77 16.45
C ASN A 360 -40.08 -4.25 16.73
N ASN A 361 -39.03 -4.53 17.52
CA ASN A 361 -38.52 -5.88 17.81
C ASN A 361 -38.15 -6.68 16.56
N GLU A 362 -37.55 -6.01 15.57
CA GLU A 362 -36.98 -6.65 14.41
C GLU A 362 -35.45 -6.68 14.51
N TYR A 363 -34.85 -7.83 14.17
CA TYR A 363 -33.42 -8.06 14.35
C TYR A 363 -32.84 -8.82 13.16
N VAL A 364 -31.56 -8.60 12.90
CA VAL A 364 -30.81 -9.29 11.84
C VAL A 364 -29.52 -9.90 12.41
N ASP A 365 -29.19 -11.10 11.94
CA ASP A 365 -27.88 -11.74 12.10
C ASP A 365 -27.29 -11.94 10.70
N MET A 366 -26.32 -11.09 10.38
CA MET A 366 -25.69 -11.01 9.06
C MET A 366 -24.21 -11.39 9.16
N PRO A 367 -23.69 -12.19 8.22
CA PRO A 367 -22.26 -12.45 8.12
C PRO A 367 -21.45 -11.16 7.99
N GLU A 368 -20.38 -11.02 8.78
CA GLU A 368 -19.51 -9.83 8.67
C GLU A 368 -18.82 -9.75 7.30
N ASN A 369 -18.46 -10.89 6.69
CA ASN A 369 -17.75 -10.94 5.41
C ASN A 369 -18.32 -12.05 4.52
N THR A 370 -18.31 -11.84 3.21
CA THR A 370 -18.65 -12.85 2.22
C THR A 370 -17.58 -13.94 2.15
N THR A 371 -18.02 -15.19 2.23
CA THR A 371 -17.17 -16.38 2.17
C THR A 371 -16.57 -16.54 0.78
N ILE A 372 -15.25 -16.72 0.72
CA ILE A 372 -14.56 -17.12 -0.51
C ILE A 372 -14.54 -18.64 -0.56
N PHE A 373 -15.31 -19.27 -1.45
CA PHE A 373 -15.30 -20.74 -1.60
C PHE A 373 -13.89 -21.24 -1.96
N GLY A 374 -13.27 -20.55 -2.90
CA GLY A 374 -11.87 -20.74 -3.22
C GLY A 374 -11.39 -19.71 -4.24
N ALA A 375 -10.08 -19.57 -4.30
CA ALA A 375 -9.42 -18.72 -5.28
C ALA A 375 -8.16 -19.41 -5.82
N LEU A 376 -7.88 -19.17 -7.09
CA LEU A 376 -6.68 -19.60 -7.80
C LEU A 376 -5.93 -18.37 -8.27
N LYS A 377 -4.60 -18.40 -8.17
CA LYS A 377 -3.73 -17.34 -8.68
C LYS A 377 -2.52 -17.96 -9.38
N LEU A 378 -2.44 -17.82 -10.69
CA LEU A 378 -1.27 -18.20 -11.49
C LEU A 378 -0.43 -16.95 -11.75
N THR A 379 0.80 -16.89 -11.25
CA THR A 379 1.71 -15.77 -11.52
C THR A 379 3.10 -16.24 -11.90
N GLY A 380 3.75 -15.50 -12.79
CA GLY A 380 5.11 -15.81 -13.18
C GLY A 380 5.65 -14.92 -14.28
N LYS A 381 6.96 -15.08 -14.53
CA LYS A 381 7.68 -14.35 -15.58
C LYS A 381 8.73 -15.26 -16.21
N THR A 382 8.73 -15.33 -17.53
CA THR A 382 9.73 -16.09 -18.29
C THR A 382 11.02 -15.29 -18.48
N GLN A 383 12.13 -15.98 -18.74
CA GLN A 383 13.43 -15.36 -19.04
C GLN A 383 13.38 -14.40 -20.24
N ASP A 384 12.53 -14.66 -21.23
CA ASP A 384 12.36 -13.78 -22.40
C ASP A 384 11.49 -12.55 -22.08
N GLY A 385 11.09 -12.35 -20.83
CA GLY A 385 10.38 -11.16 -20.38
C GLY A 385 8.86 -11.23 -20.53
N LEU A 386 8.25 -12.42 -20.68
CA LEU A 386 6.78 -12.56 -20.66
C LEU A 386 6.31 -12.76 -19.22
N SER A 387 5.56 -11.82 -18.67
CA SER A 387 4.88 -11.93 -17.38
C SER A 387 3.40 -12.27 -17.58
N ILE A 388 2.87 -13.20 -16.79
CA ILE A 388 1.43 -13.55 -16.76
C ILE A 388 0.97 -13.58 -15.31
N GLY A 389 -0.17 -12.96 -15.04
CA GLY A 389 -0.90 -13.04 -13.78
C GLY A 389 -2.37 -13.34 -14.05
N ILE A 390 -2.90 -14.43 -13.50
CA ILE A 390 -4.31 -14.80 -13.59
C ILE A 390 -4.82 -15.03 -12.18
N ILE A 391 -5.93 -14.41 -11.81
CA ILE A 391 -6.67 -14.68 -10.57
C ILE A 391 -8.10 -15.06 -10.95
N GLU A 392 -8.59 -16.13 -10.33
CA GLU A 392 -9.95 -16.62 -10.47
C GLU A 392 -10.48 -16.87 -9.06
N SER A 393 -11.62 -16.28 -8.70
CA SER A 393 -12.19 -16.39 -7.37
C SER A 393 -13.70 -16.50 -7.42
N LEU A 394 -14.25 -17.32 -6.53
CA LEU A 394 -15.68 -17.52 -6.39
C LEU A 394 -16.10 -17.26 -4.95
N THR A 395 -17.03 -16.33 -4.76
CA THR A 395 -17.63 -16.05 -3.46
C THR A 395 -19.00 -16.71 -3.33
N ALA A 396 -19.38 -17.06 -2.10
CA ALA A 396 -20.66 -17.65 -1.81
C ALA A 396 -21.80 -16.64 -1.94
N GLU A 397 -23.01 -17.17 -2.14
CA GLU A 397 -24.24 -16.45 -1.79
C GLU A 397 -24.30 -16.39 -0.26
N GLU A 398 -24.51 -15.20 0.30
CA GLU A 398 -24.63 -15.00 1.74
C GLU A 398 -26.07 -14.69 2.11
N VAL A 399 -26.47 -15.22 3.26
CA VAL A 399 -27.84 -15.14 3.76
C VAL A 399 -27.81 -14.65 5.20
N ALA A 400 -28.58 -13.61 5.49
CA ALA A 400 -28.83 -13.16 6.85
C ALA A 400 -30.05 -13.88 7.45
N ASP A 401 -29.97 -14.20 8.73
CA ASP A 401 -31.14 -14.62 9.50
C ASP A 401 -31.85 -13.36 10.03
N VAL A 402 -33.08 -13.13 9.58
CA VAL A 402 -33.87 -11.96 9.96
C VAL A 402 -35.02 -12.41 10.85
N SER A 403 -35.32 -11.66 11.91
CA SER A 403 -36.44 -11.88 12.81
C SER A 403 -37.32 -10.64 12.77
N ARG A 404 -38.52 -10.72 12.18
CA ARG A 404 -39.50 -9.62 12.20
C ARG A 404 -40.72 -10.02 13.01
N ASN A 405 -41.04 -9.26 14.06
CA ASN A 405 -42.18 -9.54 14.95
C ASN A 405 -42.18 -11.01 15.47
N GLY A 406 -41.00 -11.55 15.76
CA GLY A 406 -40.81 -12.93 16.22
C GLY A 406 -40.87 -14.03 15.15
N VAL A 407 -41.11 -13.69 13.88
CA VAL A 407 -41.05 -14.62 12.75
C VAL A 407 -39.64 -14.59 12.15
N LYS A 408 -38.97 -15.74 12.12
CA LYS A 408 -37.64 -15.88 11.51
C LYS A 408 -37.75 -16.19 10.02
N SER A 409 -37.03 -15.42 9.21
CA SER A 409 -36.83 -15.61 7.78
C SER A 409 -35.35 -15.57 7.43
N LYS A 410 -35.05 -15.91 6.17
CA LYS A 410 -33.72 -15.86 5.59
C LYS A 410 -33.77 -14.92 4.40
N GLU A 411 -32.82 -14.00 4.31
CA GLU A 411 -32.73 -13.05 3.21
C GLU A 411 -31.33 -13.06 2.62
N THR A 412 -31.25 -13.14 1.29
CA THR A 412 -29.99 -13.07 0.56
C THR A 412 -29.42 -11.67 0.70
N VAL A 413 -28.21 -11.55 1.22
CA VAL A 413 -27.51 -10.26 1.45
C VAL A 413 -26.32 -10.04 0.51
N GLU A 414 -25.81 -11.11 -0.11
CA GLU A 414 -24.80 -11.03 -1.16
C GLU A 414 -25.04 -12.16 -2.18
N PRO A 415 -25.08 -11.88 -3.49
CA PRO A 415 -25.19 -12.92 -4.50
C PRO A 415 -23.87 -13.68 -4.68
N MET A 416 -23.98 -14.94 -5.09
CA MET A 416 -22.82 -15.70 -5.57
C MET A 416 -22.15 -14.95 -6.72
N THR A 417 -20.84 -14.69 -6.58
CA THR A 417 -20.10 -13.82 -7.50
C THR A 417 -18.80 -14.45 -7.96
N ASN A 418 -18.58 -14.39 -9.28
CA ASN A 418 -17.33 -14.78 -9.93
C ASN A 418 -16.46 -13.54 -10.19
N TYR A 419 -15.18 -13.64 -9.87
CA TYR A 419 -14.18 -12.60 -10.14
C TYR A 419 -13.00 -13.19 -10.93
N PHE A 420 -12.74 -12.61 -12.10
CA PHE A 420 -11.58 -12.95 -12.92
C PHE A 420 -10.68 -11.73 -13.12
N VAL A 421 -9.38 -11.94 -13.04
CA VAL A 421 -8.35 -10.93 -13.36
C VAL A 421 -7.27 -11.61 -14.20
N GLY A 422 -7.05 -11.14 -15.41
CA GLY A 422 -5.98 -11.57 -16.30
C GLY A 422 -5.05 -10.42 -16.64
N ARG A 423 -3.75 -10.60 -16.49
CA ARG A 423 -2.71 -9.64 -16.86
C ARG A 423 -1.60 -10.33 -17.64
N VAL A 424 -1.18 -9.70 -18.73
CA VAL A 424 -0.03 -10.12 -19.53
C VAL A 424 0.87 -8.92 -19.79
N GLN A 425 2.18 -9.11 -19.72
CA GLN A 425 3.16 -8.08 -20.04
C GLN A 425 4.35 -8.69 -20.74
N LYS A 426 4.92 -7.99 -21.72
CA LYS A 426 6.09 -8.40 -22.46
C LYS A 426 7.16 -7.32 -22.41
N ASP A 427 8.35 -7.72 -21.99
CA ASP A 427 9.55 -6.92 -22.04
C ASP A 427 10.31 -7.20 -23.34
N MET A 428 10.77 -6.14 -24.01
CA MET A 428 11.43 -6.19 -25.31
C MET A 428 12.64 -5.25 -25.35
N ASN A 429 13.52 -5.44 -26.33
CA ASN A 429 14.66 -4.55 -26.62
C ASN A 429 15.57 -4.31 -25.41
N ASN A 430 15.99 -5.39 -24.73
CA ASN A 430 16.76 -5.33 -23.48
C ASN A 430 16.05 -4.49 -22.40
N ASN A 431 14.73 -4.71 -22.25
CA ASN A 431 13.85 -4.02 -21.31
C ASN A 431 13.71 -2.50 -21.53
N ASN A 432 14.03 -2.02 -22.74
CA ASN A 432 13.76 -0.63 -23.10
C ASN A 432 12.30 -0.43 -23.54
N THR A 433 11.60 -1.48 -23.94
CA THR A 433 10.20 -1.41 -24.35
C THR A 433 9.40 -2.42 -23.54
N ILE A 434 8.27 -1.99 -22.99
CA ILE A 434 7.34 -2.81 -22.21
C ILE A 434 5.96 -2.60 -22.79
N ILE A 435 5.25 -3.68 -23.06
CA ILE A 435 3.86 -3.66 -23.53
C ILE A 435 3.07 -4.60 -22.63
N GLY A 436 1.95 -4.14 -22.09
CA GLY A 436 1.09 -4.92 -21.20
C GLY A 436 -0.38 -4.74 -21.50
N GLY A 437 -1.17 -5.66 -20.99
CA GLY A 437 -2.61 -5.58 -20.99
C GLY A 437 -3.21 -6.27 -19.77
N MET A 438 -4.36 -5.78 -19.34
CA MET A 438 -5.16 -6.38 -18.28
C MET A 438 -6.61 -6.51 -18.73
N PHE A 439 -7.28 -7.54 -18.25
CA PHE A 439 -8.71 -7.72 -18.35
C PHE A 439 -9.25 -8.17 -16.98
N THR A 440 -10.34 -7.59 -16.53
CA THR A 440 -11.06 -8.03 -15.33
C THR A 440 -12.52 -8.25 -15.64
N SER A 441 -13.13 -9.23 -14.97
CA SER A 441 -14.58 -9.43 -15.01
C SER A 441 -15.15 -9.73 -13.63
N THR A 442 -16.38 -9.28 -13.41
CA THR A 442 -17.21 -9.62 -12.27
C THR A 442 -18.57 -10.03 -12.78
N ASN A 443 -19.03 -11.23 -12.42
CA ASN A 443 -20.30 -11.77 -12.89
C ASN A 443 -21.08 -12.29 -11.67
N ARG A 444 -22.28 -11.75 -11.46
CA ARG A 444 -23.14 -12.07 -10.30
C ARG A 444 -24.33 -12.92 -10.70
N ALA A 445 -24.63 -13.93 -9.88
CA ALA A 445 -25.87 -14.68 -9.95
C ALA A 445 -26.94 -13.99 -9.09
N ILE A 446 -27.58 -12.96 -9.65
CA ILE A 446 -28.67 -12.23 -8.97
C ILE A 446 -29.98 -12.98 -9.21
N ASN A 447 -30.53 -13.59 -8.16
CA ASN A 447 -31.79 -14.34 -8.20
C ASN A 447 -32.95 -13.63 -7.49
N ASP A 448 -32.65 -12.69 -6.60
CA ASP A 448 -33.64 -11.96 -5.80
C ASP A 448 -33.78 -10.50 -6.27
N GLU A 449 -35.02 -10.02 -6.38
CA GLU A 449 -35.31 -8.69 -6.95
C GLU A 449 -34.70 -7.53 -6.14
N HIS A 450 -34.60 -7.66 -4.82
CA HIS A 450 -34.02 -6.63 -3.95
C HIS A 450 -32.51 -6.44 -4.16
N LEU A 451 -31.85 -7.34 -4.88
CA LEU A 451 -30.43 -7.23 -5.25
C LEU A 451 -30.22 -6.65 -6.67
N ASN A 452 -31.28 -6.30 -7.40
CA ASN A 452 -31.19 -5.77 -8.77
C ASN A 452 -30.49 -4.40 -8.87
N TYR A 453 -30.27 -3.70 -7.75
CA TYR A 453 -29.45 -2.48 -7.69
C TYR A 453 -27.94 -2.74 -7.84
N LEU A 454 -27.52 -4.01 -7.78
CA LEU A 454 -26.14 -4.41 -8.05
C LEU A 454 -25.91 -4.60 -9.54
N ASN A 455 -24.72 -4.23 -10.03
CA ASN A 455 -24.31 -4.54 -11.39
C ASN A 455 -24.32 -6.07 -11.59
N LYS A 456 -24.89 -6.54 -12.69
CA LYS A 456 -24.93 -7.97 -13.01
C LYS A 456 -23.59 -8.43 -13.57
N ASP A 457 -23.08 -7.69 -14.57
CA ASP A 457 -21.78 -7.95 -15.17
C ASP A 457 -20.95 -6.66 -15.21
N ALA A 458 -19.66 -6.76 -14.92
CA ALA A 458 -18.73 -5.66 -15.04
C ALA A 458 -17.44 -6.13 -15.69
N TYR A 459 -17.01 -5.47 -16.76
CA TYR A 459 -15.83 -5.80 -17.53
C TYR A 459 -14.92 -4.58 -17.64
N THR A 460 -13.63 -4.76 -17.39
CA THR A 460 -12.64 -3.69 -17.56
C THR A 460 -11.44 -4.21 -18.32
N GLY A 461 -10.98 -3.46 -19.32
CA GLY A 461 -9.79 -3.77 -20.11
C GLY A 461 -8.78 -2.63 -20.06
N GLY A 462 -7.49 -2.94 -19.99
CA GLY A 462 -6.41 -1.96 -19.96
C GLY A 462 -5.24 -2.35 -20.85
N LEU A 463 -4.54 -1.35 -21.39
CA LEU A 463 -3.30 -1.47 -22.14
C LEU A 463 -2.25 -0.53 -21.55
N ASP A 464 -1.03 -1.01 -21.35
CA ASP A 464 0.10 -0.20 -20.90
C ASP A 464 1.32 -0.33 -21.82
N PHE A 465 2.04 0.76 -21.96
CA PHE A 465 3.24 0.89 -22.77
C PHE A 465 4.29 1.71 -22.02
N LYS A 466 5.54 1.26 -22.02
CA LYS A 466 6.67 2.04 -21.49
C LYS A 466 7.88 1.91 -22.40
N GLN A 467 8.44 3.05 -22.79
CA GLN A 467 9.65 3.14 -23.60
C GLN A 467 10.73 3.91 -22.85
N TYR A 468 11.94 3.37 -22.82
CA TYR A 468 13.15 4.02 -22.31
C TYR A 468 14.11 4.36 -23.45
N TRP A 469 14.93 5.40 -23.27
CA TRP A 469 16.04 5.72 -24.17
C TRP A 469 17.19 6.39 -23.42
N ASN A 470 18.34 6.49 -24.11
CA ASN A 470 19.57 7.07 -23.59
C ASN A 470 19.99 6.45 -22.24
N ASN A 471 20.22 5.12 -22.23
CA ASN A 471 20.54 4.35 -21.02
C ASN A 471 19.50 4.50 -19.91
N LYS A 472 18.22 4.45 -20.27
CA LYS A 472 17.07 4.64 -19.37
C LYS A 472 17.07 5.98 -18.62
N LYS A 473 17.79 6.99 -19.13
CA LYS A 473 17.77 8.35 -18.57
C LYS A 473 16.40 9.00 -18.74
N TYR A 474 15.74 8.76 -19.86
CA TYR A 474 14.43 9.26 -20.21
C TYR A 474 13.45 8.12 -20.45
N TYR A 475 12.17 8.39 -20.23
CA TYR A 475 11.10 7.43 -20.51
C TYR A 475 9.78 8.11 -20.92
N LEU A 476 8.98 7.35 -21.65
CA LEU A 476 7.57 7.61 -21.97
C LEU A 476 6.76 6.43 -21.43
N ASN A 477 5.69 6.70 -20.69
CA ASN A 477 4.71 5.72 -20.25
C ASN A 477 3.32 6.15 -20.72
N VAL A 478 2.54 5.19 -21.22
CA VAL A 478 1.17 5.39 -21.68
C VAL A 478 0.32 4.26 -21.13
N ASN A 479 -0.73 4.59 -20.40
CA ASN A 479 -1.72 3.65 -19.92
C ASN A 479 -3.09 4.06 -20.49
N TYR A 480 -3.91 3.10 -20.88
CA TYR A 480 -5.27 3.31 -21.35
C TYR A 480 -6.17 2.21 -20.79
N ALA A 481 -7.38 2.54 -20.40
CA ALA A 481 -8.36 1.59 -19.90
C ALA A 481 -9.76 1.91 -20.42
N MET A 482 -10.61 0.89 -20.52
CA MET A 482 -12.02 0.98 -20.82
C MET A 482 -12.80 0.10 -19.84
N SER A 483 -14.00 0.52 -19.50
CA SER A 483 -14.93 -0.24 -18.66
C SER A 483 -16.29 -0.37 -19.34
N HIS A 484 -16.98 -1.47 -19.08
CA HIS A 484 -18.35 -1.72 -19.49
C HIS A 484 -19.08 -2.48 -18.38
N ILE A 485 -20.11 -1.86 -17.82
CA ILE A 485 -20.97 -2.48 -16.80
C ILE A 485 -22.38 -2.67 -17.35
N THR A 486 -23.06 -3.72 -16.91
CA THR A 486 -24.45 -4.04 -17.25
C THR A 486 -25.23 -4.44 -16.00
N GLY A 487 -26.54 -4.24 -16.04
CA GLY A 487 -27.43 -4.60 -14.95
C GLY A 487 -28.87 -4.24 -15.27
N ASP A 488 -29.74 -4.41 -14.28
CA ASP A 488 -31.08 -3.83 -14.33
C ASP A 488 -31.00 -2.29 -14.43
N SER A 489 -32.07 -1.63 -14.88
CA SER A 489 -32.08 -0.17 -14.91
C SER A 489 -31.90 0.44 -13.52
N THR A 490 -32.37 -0.22 -12.46
CA THR A 490 -32.12 0.18 -11.07
C THR A 490 -30.63 0.21 -10.72
N ALA A 491 -29.86 -0.81 -11.10
CA ALA A 491 -28.40 -0.80 -10.91
C ALA A 491 -27.75 0.39 -11.61
N ILE A 492 -28.10 0.65 -12.86
CA ILE A 492 -27.49 1.72 -13.63
C ILE A 492 -27.94 3.11 -13.16
N ILE A 493 -29.16 3.25 -12.63
CA ILE A 493 -29.58 4.46 -11.91
C ILE A 493 -28.67 4.69 -10.70
N SER A 494 -28.47 3.67 -9.86
CA SER A 494 -27.56 3.77 -8.70
C SER A 494 -26.14 4.15 -9.12
N GLN A 495 -25.65 3.66 -10.26
CA GLN A 495 -24.35 4.08 -10.79
C GLN A 495 -24.36 5.54 -11.26
N GLN A 496 -25.34 5.96 -12.05
CA GLN A 496 -25.47 7.33 -12.56
C GLN A 496 -25.58 8.36 -11.42
N GLU A 497 -26.27 8.02 -10.34
CA GLU A 497 -26.50 8.89 -9.20
C GLU A 497 -25.39 8.83 -8.14
N SER A 498 -24.45 7.90 -8.26
CA SER A 498 -23.38 7.75 -7.27
C SER A 498 -22.44 8.95 -7.20
N SER A 499 -21.82 9.13 -6.04
CA SER A 499 -20.88 10.22 -5.71
C SER A 499 -19.66 10.33 -6.61
N ARG A 500 -19.39 9.29 -7.39
CA ARG A 500 -18.30 9.22 -8.36
C ARG A 500 -18.57 10.04 -9.62
N ARG A 501 -19.83 10.43 -9.90
CA ARG A 501 -20.21 11.06 -11.17
C ARG A 501 -21.40 12.01 -11.15
N TYR A 502 -22.46 11.72 -10.38
CA TYR A 502 -23.70 12.52 -10.32
C TYR A 502 -24.24 13.02 -11.69
N PHE A 503 -24.73 12.13 -12.55
CA PHE A 503 -25.27 12.52 -13.87
C PHE A 503 -26.56 13.33 -13.81
N GLN A 504 -27.28 13.28 -12.69
CA GLN A 504 -28.55 13.98 -12.46
C GLN A 504 -28.40 15.48 -12.18
N ARG A 505 -27.17 15.99 -12.12
CA ARG A 505 -26.90 17.41 -11.84
C ARG A 505 -27.59 18.33 -12.83
N PRO A 506 -28.22 19.43 -12.37
CA PRO A 506 -28.98 20.33 -13.24
C PRO A 506 -28.09 21.15 -14.20
N ASP A 507 -26.80 21.30 -13.89
CA ASP A 507 -25.83 22.06 -14.67
C ASP A 507 -24.84 21.18 -15.45
N ASN A 508 -25.07 19.86 -15.50
CA ASN A 508 -24.32 18.96 -16.37
C ASN A 508 -24.82 19.10 -17.81
N THR A 509 -23.97 19.65 -18.68
CA THR A 509 -24.34 20.00 -20.06
C THR A 509 -23.84 19.00 -21.11
N TYR A 510 -23.04 18.01 -20.70
CA TYR A 510 -22.34 17.09 -21.61
C TYR A 510 -22.58 15.61 -21.28
N ASN A 511 -23.21 15.29 -20.15
CA ASN A 511 -23.81 13.98 -19.89
C ASN A 511 -25.24 14.16 -19.36
N THR A 512 -26.11 13.19 -19.63
CA THR A 512 -27.51 13.22 -19.21
C THR A 512 -27.87 11.94 -18.47
N PHE A 513 -28.49 12.10 -17.31
CA PHE A 513 -29.16 11.01 -16.60
C PHE A 513 -30.24 10.37 -17.49
N ASP A 514 -30.27 9.04 -17.54
CA ASP A 514 -31.25 8.27 -18.30
C ASP A 514 -31.62 6.99 -17.52
N SER A 515 -32.84 6.97 -17.01
CA SER A 515 -33.38 5.87 -16.20
C SER A 515 -33.69 4.60 -16.98
N THR A 516 -33.62 4.63 -18.32
CA THR A 516 -33.88 3.45 -19.17
C THR A 516 -32.63 2.65 -19.51
N ARG A 517 -31.44 3.18 -19.14
CA ARG A 517 -30.16 2.52 -19.43
C ARG A 517 -30.00 1.26 -18.61
N THR A 518 -29.43 0.24 -19.27
CA THR A 518 -29.04 -1.03 -18.65
C THR A 518 -27.53 -1.28 -18.74
N SER A 519 -26.75 -0.27 -19.15
CA SER A 519 -25.29 -0.32 -19.21
C SER A 519 -24.63 1.06 -19.18
N LEU A 520 -23.36 1.13 -18.78
CA LEU A 520 -22.47 2.31 -18.94
C LEU A 520 -21.13 1.88 -19.54
N THR A 521 -20.52 2.74 -20.37
CA THR A 521 -19.21 2.47 -20.98
C THR A 521 -18.31 3.68 -20.90
N GLY A 522 -17.15 3.53 -20.26
CA GLY A 522 -16.20 4.64 -20.11
C GLY A 522 -14.78 4.26 -20.48
N HIS A 523 -13.91 5.26 -20.48
CA HIS A 523 -12.49 5.13 -20.71
C HIS A 523 -11.66 6.03 -19.78
N ALA A 524 -10.44 5.60 -19.49
CA ALA A 524 -9.47 6.36 -18.73
C ALA A 524 -8.06 6.18 -19.31
N GLY A 525 -7.12 7.01 -18.91
CA GLY A 525 -5.73 6.84 -19.33
C GLY A 525 -4.77 7.81 -18.68
N THR A 526 -3.49 7.58 -18.91
CA THR A 526 -2.39 8.44 -18.50
C THR A 526 -1.31 8.45 -19.57
N VAL A 527 -0.78 9.64 -19.88
CA VAL A 527 0.45 9.81 -20.67
C VAL A 527 1.47 10.51 -19.79
N GLN A 528 2.64 9.91 -19.64
CA GLN A 528 3.69 10.34 -18.73
C GLN A 528 5.06 10.35 -19.42
N PHE A 529 5.84 11.39 -19.20
CA PHE A 529 7.20 11.53 -19.73
C PHE A 529 8.11 12.11 -18.66
N GLY A 530 9.31 11.55 -18.51
CA GLY A 530 10.20 11.93 -17.41
C GLY A 530 11.68 11.68 -17.65
N LYS A 531 12.49 12.22 -16.73
CA LYS A 531 13.94 12.05 -16.65
C LYS A 531 14.35 11.62 -15.24
N ASN A 532 14.86 10.38 -15.10
CA ASN A 532 15.14 9.76 -13.80
C ASN A 532 16.61 9.36 -13.56
N GLY A 533 17.43 9.15 -14.60
CA GLY A 533 18.79 8.59 -14.47
C GLY A 533 19.96 9.55 -14.72
N PHE A 534 21.12 9.22 -14.16
CA PHE A 534 22.43 9.86 -14.34
C PHE A 534 22.37 11.39 -14.30
N SER A 535 21.64 11.92 -13.32
CA SER A 535 21.46 13.35 -13.13
C SER A 535 20.94 13.69 -11.74
N LYS A 536 21.52 14.74 -11.14
CA LYS A 536 20.99 15.37 -9.92
C LYS A 536 19.64 16.06 -10.14
N TRP A 537 19.36 16.48 -11.39
CA TRP A 537 18.10 17.06 -11.83
C TRP A 537 17.18 16.01 -12.43
N ARG A 538 16.05 15.77 -11.76
CA ARG A 538 14.97 14.88 -12.22
C ARG A 538 13.70 15.69 -12.45
N TRP A 539 12.89 15.26 -13.40
CA TRP A 539 11.59 15.87 -13.65
C TRP A 539 10.65 14.88 -14.31
N LEU A 540 9.36 15.18 -14.19
CA LEU A 540 8.27 14.35 -14.63
C LEU A 540 7.11 15.24 -15.06
N PHE A 541 6.50 14.94 -16.20
CA PHE A 541 5.26 15.52 -16.65
C PHE A 541 4.28 14.39 -16.95
N TRP A 542 3.01 14.54 -16.54
CA TRP A 542 1.97 13.63 -16.97
C TRP A 542 0.60 14.28 -17.04
N THR A 543 -0.27 13.65 -17.83
CA THR A 543 -1.69 13.98 -17.93
C THR A 543 -2.48 12.69 -17.85
N THR A 544 -3.52 12.67 -17.02
CA THR A 544 -4.46 11.55 -16.87
C THR A 544 -5.88 12.03 -17.11
N TRP A 545 -6.77 11.13 -17.48
CA TRP A 545 -8.20 11.40 -17.59
C TRP A 545 -9.05 10.20 -17.19
N ARG A 546 -10.28 10.44 -16.74
CA ARG A 546 -11.36 9.47 -16.57
C ARG A 546 -12.62 10.05 -17.19
N SER A 547 -13.17 9.39 -18.21
CA SER A 547 -14.46 9.81 -18.77
C SER A 547 -15.57 9.69 -17.71
N PRO A 548 -16.66 10.46 -17.84
CA PRO A 548 -17.80 10.41 -16.91
C PRO A 548 -18.41 9.01 -16.68
N GLU A 549 -18.46 8.17 -17.72
CA GLU A 549 -19.02 6.82 -17.64
C GLU A 549 -18.02 5.73 -17.19
N PHE A 550 -16.79 6.10 -16.84
CA PHE A 550 -15.79 5.12 -16.42
C PHE A 550 -16.16 4.55 -15.03
N GLU A 551 -16.08 3.23 -14.88
CA GLU A 551 -16.51 2.49 -13.70
C GLU A 551 -15.71 1.20 -13.54
N THR A 552 -15.07 0.98 -12.40
CA THR A 552 -14.27 -0.23 -12.15
C THR A 552 -14.52 -0.87 -10.78
N ASN A 553 -15.38 -0.30 -9.93
CA ASN A 553 -15.45 -0.63 -8.51
C ASN A 553 -16.02 -2.02 -8.18
N ASP A 554 -16.50 -2.78 -9.16
CA ASP A 554 -16.90 -4.16 -8.95
C ASP A 554 -15.73 -5.06 -8.52
N VAL A 555 -14.54 -4.85 -9.09
CA VAL A 555 -13.31 -5.57 -8.70
C VAL A 555 -12.06 -4.69 -8.64
N GLY A 556 -12.16 -3.45 -9.11
CA GLY A 556 -11.16 -2.41 -9.04
C GLY A 556 -11.49 -1.34 -8.00
N TYR A 557 -10.79 -0.21 -8.13
CA TYR A 557 -11.00 0.98 -7.33
C TYR A 557 -10.94 2.21 -8.24
N LEU A 558 -11.92 3.09 -8.08
CA LEU A 558 -12.10 4.35 -8.76
C LEU A 558 -12.71 5.32 -7.74
N HIS A 559 -11.92 6.33 -7.37
CA HIS A 559 -12.38 7.33 -6.41
C HIS A 559 -13.44 8.25 -7.00
N HIS A 560 -13.23 8.76 -8.21
CA HIS A 560 -14.22 9.55 -8.96
C HIS A 560 -13.94 9.51 -10.46
N SER A 561 -14.95 9.83 -11.25
CA SER A 561 -14.88 9.96 -12.71
C SER A 561 -14.97 11.43 -13.13
N ASP A 562 -15.16 11.68 -14.43
CA ASP A 562 -15.35 13.03 -14.99
C ASP A 562 -14.21 13.99 -14.64
N ALA A 563 -12.98 13.58 -14.97
CA ALA A 563 -11.80 14.34 -14.56
C ALA A 563 -10.63 14.22 -15.54
N ILE A 564 -9.96 15.34 -15.76
CA ILE A 564 -8.70 15.47 -16.49
C ILE A 564 -7.71 16.13 -15.53
N PHE A 565 -6.52 15.55 -15.38
CA PHE A 565 -5.55 16.02 -14.40
C PHE A 565 -4.13 16.04 -14.97
N GLN A 566 -3.46 17.18 -14.86
CA GLN A 566 -2.08 17.39 -15.32
C GLN A 566 -1.17 17.74 -14.16
N VAL A 567 0.04 17.17 -14.17
CA VAL A 567 1.07 17.42 -13.17
C VAL A 567 2.43 17.63 -13.82
N PHE A 568 3.21 18.54 -13.25
CA PHE A 568 4.63 18.71 -13.47
C PHE A 568 5.38 18.63 -12.15
N TRP A 569 6.37 17.75 -12.06
CA TRP A 569 7.29 17.63 -10.93
C TRP A 569 8.72 17.85 -11.38
N ALA A 570 9.51 18.54 -10.56
CA ALA A 570 10.95 18.66 -10.71
C ALA A 570 11.62 18.54 -9.36
N GLY A 571 12.78 17.87 -9.31
CA GLY A 571 13.54 17.68 -8.09
C GLY A 571 15.04 17.77 -8.32
N TYR A 572 15.74 18.31 -7.32
CA TYR A 572 17.19 18.34 -7.25
C TYR A 572 17.68 17.57 -6.02
N ARG A 573 18.63 16.66 -6.23
CA ARG A 573 19.20 15.81 -5.16
C ARG A 573 20.67 16.15 -4.91
N PHE A 574 21.00 16.42 -3.66
CA PHE A 574 22.37 16.55 -3.18
C PHE A 574 22.85 15.16 -2.74
N THR A 575 23.63 14.52 -3.62
CA THR A 575 24.06 13.13 -3.43
C THR A 575 25.26 12.97 -2.50
N GLU A 576 26.05 14.04 -2.30
CA GLU A 576 27.22 14.06 -1.43
C GLU A 576 26.98 14.93 -0.19
N PRO A 577 27.54 14.57 0.98
CA PRO A 577 27.55 15.43 2.16
C PRO A 577 28.22 16.78 1.90
N PHE A 578 27.66 17.85 2.45
CA PHE A 578 28.23 19.21 2.37
C PHE A 578 27.82 20.02 3.60
N SER A 579 28.69 20.93 4.08
CA SER A 579 28.42 21.72 5.30
C SER A 579 27.97 20.83 6.48
N ILE A 580 26.82 21.09 7.09
CA ILE A 580 26.19 20.29 8.15
C ILE A 580 25.29 19.16 7.62
N PHE A 581 25.01 19.14 6.31
CA PHE A 581 24.11 18.19 5.67
C PHE A 581 24.84 16.92 5.27
N ARG A 582 24.20 15.80 5.54
CA ARG A 582 24.58 14.47 5.08
C ARG A 582 23.87 14.13 3.78
N SER A 583 22.60 14.49 3.65
CA SER A 583 21.86 14.47 2.38
C SER A 583 20.78 15.56 2.36
N MET A 584 20.40 15.99 1.15
CA MET A 584 19.32 16.97 0.97
C MET A 584 18.62 16.74 -0.37
N GLN A 585 17.31 16.91 -0.41
CA GLN A 585 16.51 16.96 -1.63
C GLN A 585 15.57 18.15 -1.58
N ILE A 586 15.36 18.78 -2.74
CA ILE A 586 14.37 19.83 -2.95
C ILE A 586 13.47 19.41 -4.11
N ASN A 587 12.16 19.56 -3.94
CA ASN A 587 11.16 19.22 -4.93
C ASN A 587 10.24 20.42 -5.19
N PHE A 588 9.78 20.51 -6.43
CA PHE A 588 8.75 21.43 -6.89
C PHE A 588 7.67 20.62 -7.61
N ASN A 589 6.41 20.92 -7.32
CA ASN A 589 5.25 20.34 -7.99
C ASN A 589 4.33 21.45 -8.48
N GLN A 590 3.73 21.26 -9.65
CA GLN A 590 2.61 22.04 -10.17
C GLN A 590 1.53 21.06 -10.62
N TRP A 591 0.27 21.41 -10.42
CA TRP A 591 -0.85 20.59 -10.84
C TRP A 591 -2.07 21.42 -11.24
N THR A 592 -2.90 20.89 -12.14
CA THR A 592 -4.14 21.50 -12.63
C THR A 592 -5.12 20.40 -13.03
N GLY A 593 -6.39 20.54 -12.67
CA GLY A 593 -7.46 19.59 -12.96
C GLY A 593 -8.72 20.25 -13.51
N TRP A 594 -9.43 19.52 -14.35
CA TRP A 594 -10.67 19.92 -15.01
C TRP A 594 -11.67 18.77 -15.04
N ASP A 595 -12.94 19.09 -15.24
CA ASP A 595 -13.95 18.12 -15.65
C ASP A 595 -13.98 17.97 -17.19
N PHE A 596 -14.82 17.07 -17.74
CA PHE A 596 -14.94 16.91 -19.20
C PHE A 596 -15.70 18.06 -19.88
N GLY A 597 -16.36 18.92 -19.10
CA GLY A 597 -16.88 20.20 -19.53
C GLY A 597 -15.81 21.29 -19.67
N LEU A 598 -14.55 20.98 -19.35
CA LEU A 598 -13.40 21.90 -19.29
C LEU A 598 -13.55 23.00 -18.23
N ASN A 599 -14.39 22.80 -17.22
CA ASN A 599 -14.43 23.66 -16.04
C ASN A 599 -13.21 23.36 -15.17
N SER A 600 -12.55 24.41 -14.66
CA SER A 600 -11.39 24.26 -13.78
C SER A 600 -11.83 23.72 -12.42
N SER A 601 -11.62 22.44 -12.18
CA SER A 601 -11.94 21.80 -10.91
C SER A 601 -10.97 22.23 -9.82
N PHE A 602 -9.65 22.27 -10.10
CA PHE A 602 -8.62 22.66 -9.13
C PHE A 602 -7.30 23.03 -9.82
N TYR A 603 -6.43 23.77 -9.13
CA TYR A 603 -5.04 24.00 -9.56
C TYR A 603 -4.17 24.37 -8.37
N GLY A 604 -2.88 24.12 -8.45
CA GLY A 604 -1.98 24.40 -7.34
C GLY A 604 -0.54 24.01 -7.60
N GLY A 605 0.23 24.04 -6.53
CA GLY A 605 1.64 23.64 -6.54
C GLY A 605 2.22 23.57 -5.15
N ASN A 606 3.37 22.93 -5.03
CA ASN A 606 4.12 22.93 -3.78
C ASN A 606 5.63 22.97 -3.99
N MET A 607 6.31 23.37 -2.93
CA MET A 607 7.74 23.21 -2.78
C MET A 607 8.01 22.50 -1.46
N ASN A 608 8.84 21.46 -1.49
CA ASN A 608 9.19 20.70 -0.30
C ASN A 608 10.65 20.28 -0.28
N THR A 609 11.14 19.95 0.91
CA THR A 609 12.51 19.52 1.13
C THR A 609 12.59 18.45 2.20
N ASN A 610 13.55 17.55 2.04
CA ASN A 610 13.94 16.56 3.04
C ASN A 610 15.44 16.64 3.23
N MET A 611 15.88 16.66 4.48
CA MET A 611 17.28 16.86 4.87
C MET A 611 17.66 15.86 5.96
N GLU A 612 18.86 15.31 5.84
CA GLU A 612 19.52 14.57 6.91
C GLU A 612 20.80 15.31 7.28
N PHE A 613 21.00 15.57 8.57
CA PHE A 613 22.20 16.22 9.07
C PHE A 613 23.30 15.21 9.39
N LYS A 614 24.56 15.66 9.49
CA LYS A 614 25.70 14.78 9.85
C LYS A 614 25.61 14.16 11.25
N ASN A 615 24.77 14.71 12.12
CA ASN A 615 24.42 14.15 13.42
C ASN A 615 23.19 13.21 13.37
N TYR A 616 22.70 12.86 12.17
CA TYR A 616 21.59 11.94 11.91
C TYR A 616 20.21 12.42 12.37
N TRP A 617 20.10 13.69 12.75
CA TRP A 617 18.80 14.33 12.82
C TRP A 617 18.26 14.53 11.42
N SER A 618 16.93 14.50 11.29
CA SER A 618 16.25 14.75 10.02
C SER A 618 15.32 15.95 10.14
N PHE A 619 15.16 16.65 9.02
CA PHE A 619 14.22 17.74 8.87
C PHE A 619 13.50 17.59 7.53
N GLY A 620 12.18 17.64 7.55
CA GLY A 620 11.34 17.70 6.36
C GLY A 620 10.40 18.88 6.46
N GLY A 621 10.08 19.50 5.33
CA GLY A 621 9.04 20.52 5.32
C GLY A 621 8.60 20.91 3.92
N GLY A 622 7.43 21.51 3.82
CA GLY A 622 6.92 21.99 2.54
C GLY A 622 5.80 23.01 2.70
N ILE A 623 5.54 23.73 1.61
CA ILE A 623 4.45 24.69 1.48
C ILE A 623 3.65 24.33 0.24
N ASN A 624 2.33 24.21 0.38
CA ASN A 624 1.38 23.98 -0.70
C ASN A 624 0.52 25.23 -0.89
N TYR A 625 0.14 25.47 -2.14
CA TYR A 625 -0.87 26.44 -2.51
C TYR A 625 -1.85 25.77 -3.46
N ASP A 626 -3.12 25.81 -3.11
CA ASP A 626 -4.24 25.38 -3.93
C ASP A 626 -5.10 26.61 -4.25
N GLY A 627 -5.37 26.83 -5.53
CA GLY A 627 -6.26 27.87 -6.00
C GLY A 627 -7.73 27.50 -5.82
N SER A 628 -8.61 28.47 -6.07
CA SER A 628 -10.05 28.21 -6.08
C SER A 628 -10.43 27.26 -7.21
N GLY A 629 -11.53 26.54 -7.00
CA GLY A 629 -11.98 25.50 -7.91
C GLY A 629 -13.49 25.37 -7.96
N VAL A 630 -13.96 24.39 -8.72
CA VAL A 630 -15.38 24.03 -8.85
C VAL A 630 -15.54 22.57 -8.46
N SER A 631 -16.42 22.31 -7.50
CA SER A 631 -16.78 20.96 -7.07
C SER A 631 -18.09 20.54 -7.71
N ASN A 632 -18.04 19.39 -8.38
CA ASN A 632 -19.19 18.71 -8.97
C ASN A 632 -19.89 17.78 -7.97
N ASN A 633 -19.31 17.56 -6.79
CA ASN A 633 -19.74 16.49 -5.88
C ASN A 633 -20.22 17.01 -4.51
N MET A 634 -19.86 18.24 -4.14
CA MET A 634 -20.13 18.80 -2.82
C MET A 634 -21.64 18.92 -2.52
N LEU A 635 -22.47 19.20 -3.53
CA LEU A 635 -23.94 19.26 -3.37
C LEU A 635 -24.64 17.92 -3.62
N ARG A 636 -23.90 16.80 -3.65
CA ARG A 636 -24.43 15.43 -3.76
C ARG A 636 -25.53 15.23 -4.81
N GLY A 637 -25.26 15.63 -6.06
CA GLY A 637 -26.24 15.61 -7.16
C GLY A 637 -26.86 16.96 -7.50
N GLY A 638 -26.63 18.00 -6.68
CA GLY A 638 -27.00 19.39 -6.99
C GLY A 638 -26.08 20.10 -7.98
N PRO A 639 -26.34 21.39 -8.28
CA PRO A 639 -25.47 22.17 -9.17
C PRO A 639 -24.02 22.20 -8.66
N SER A 640 -23.06 22.40 -9.56
CA SER A 640 -21.67 22.63 -9.15
C SER A 640 -21.55 23.88 -8.27
N ILE A 641 -20.58 23.85 -7.36
CA ILE A 641 -20.29 24.93 -6.41
C ILE A 641 -18.81 25.32 -6.47
N LYS A 642 -18.55 26.62 -6.53
CA LYS A 642 -17.19 27.15 -6.36
C LYS A 642 -16.75 26.96 -4.93
N TYR A 643 -15.51 26.54 -4.73
CA TYR A 643 -14.87 26.48 -3.41
C TYR A 643 -13.59 27.34 -3.37
N PRO A 644 -13.30 28.03 -2.25
CA PRO A 644 -12.08 28.82 -2.13
C PRO A 644 -10.83 27.94 -2.14
N GLY A 645 -9.70 28.52 -2.54
CA GLY A 645 -8.41 27.81 -2.46
C GLY A 645 -7.89 27.69 -1.02
N SER A 646 -6.67 27.22 -0.84
CA SER A 646 -6.01 27.14 0.47
C SER A 646 -4.50 27.31 0.36
N TYR A 647 -3.85 27.72 1.44
CA TYR A 647 -2.41 27.54 1.61
C TYR A 647 -2.15 26.64 2.80
N SER A 648 -1.20 25.72 2.67
CA SER A 648 -0.85 24.80 3.75
C SER A 648 0.65 24.64 3.88
N TYR A 649 1.12 24.31 5.07
CA TYR A 649 2.52 23.99 5.30
C TYR A 649 2.65 22.87 6.32
N TRP A 650 3.75 22.14 6.23
CA TRP A 650 4.05 21.06 7.16
C TRP A 650 5.54 21.05 7.49
N VAL A 651 5.85 20.63 8.70
CA VAL A 651 7.22 20.53 9.24
C VAL A 651 7.35 19.25 10.03
N ASN A 652 8.43 18.52 9.77
CA ASN A 652 8.77 17.27 10.42
C ASN A 652 10.20 17.34 10.95
N ILE A 653 10.44 16.89 12.18
CA ILE A 653 11.76 16.84 12.80
C ILE A 653 11.96 15.47 13.42
N GLY A 654 13.04 14.79 13.04
CA GLY A 654 13.43 13.50 13.60
C GLY A 654 14.78 13.55 14.29
N THR A 655 14.91 12.80 15.37
CA THR A 655 16.19 12.56 16.05
C THR A 655 16.93 11.35 15.44
N ASP A 656 18.15 11.11 15.91
CA ASP A 656 19.01 10.01 15.45
C ASP A 656 18.36 8.62 15.67
N THR A 657 17.93 7.99 14.56
CA THR A 657 17.27 6.67 14.53
C THR A 657 18.17 5.52 14.99
N ARG A 658 19.46 5.76 15.24
CA ARG A 658 20.36 4.76 15.84
C ARG A 658 20.27 4.72 17.36
N LYS A 659 19.66 5.71 18.00
CA LYS A 659 19.59 5.75 19.48
C LYS A 659 18.45 4.87 20.00
N LYS A 660 18.53 4.54 21.30
CA LYS A 660 17.51 3.76 22.01
C LYS A 660 16.19 4.51 22.16
N ILE A 661 16.26 5.84 22.25
CA ILE A 661 15.10 6.73 22.26
C ILE A 661 15.14 7.51 20.95
N GLN A 662 14.03 7.48 20.23
CA GLN A 662 13.83 8.19 18.99
C GLN A 662 12.55 8.98 19.16
N VAL A 663 12.63 10.25 18.80
CA VAL A 663 11.50 11.15 18.74
C VAL A 663 11.42 11.69 17.33
N PHE A 664 10.23 11.63 16.77
CA PHE A 664 9.84 12.29 15.54
C PHE A 664 8.63 13.17 15.85
N GLY A 665 8.65 14.43 15.45
CA GLY A 665 7.53 15.35 15.60
C GLY A 665 7.09 15.88 14.25
N SER A 666 5.79 16.02 14.07
CA SER A 666 5.16 16.56 12.86
C SER A 666 4.13 17.61 13.21
N ILE A 667 4.11 18.68 12.42
CA ILE A 667 3.08 19.73 12.46
C ILE A 667 2.59 19.93 11.04
N SER A 668 1.28 19.97 10.85
CA SER A 668 0.64 20.34 9.59
C SER A 668 -0.39 21.42 9.84
N GLN A 669 -0.43 22.45 9.00
CA GLN A 669 -1.44 23.49 9.05
C GLN A 669 -1.95 23.83 7.65
N SER A 670 -3.26 24.02 7.52
CA SER A 670 -3.94 24.44 6.30
C SER A 670 -4.90 25.57 6.61
N TYR A 671 -4.91 26.59 5.77
CA TYR A 671 -5.79 27.75 5.86
C TYR A 671 -6.52 27.92 4.54
N GLY A 672 -7.84 27.83 4.59
CA GLY A 672 -8.73 28.15 3.48
C GLY A 672 -8.70 29.65 3.19
N LEU A 673 -8.62 30.00 1.91
CA LEU A 673 -8.81 31.37 1.45
C LEU A 673 -10.23 31.83 1.82
N GLU A 674 -10.42 33.15 1.95
CA GLU A 674 -11.70 33.73 2.38
C GLU A 674 -12.17 33.21 3.78
N ASN A 675 -11.24 32.71 4.59
CA ASN A 675 -11.51 32.08 5.90
C ASN A 675 -12.55 30.96 5.78
N SER A 676 -12.47 30.14 4.72
CA SER A 676 -13.44 29.06 4.48
C SER A 676 -13.22 27.86 5.39
N SER A 677 -11.98 27.62 5.80
CA SER A 677 -11.60 26.49 6.64
C SER A 677 -10.25 26.70 7.31
N GLU A 678 -10.00 25.98 8.39
CA GLU A 678 -8.72 25.89 9.06
C GLU A 678 -8.50 24.44 9.53
N TYR A 679 -7.30 23.91 9.32
CA TYR A 679 -6.92 22.60 9.82
C TYR A 679 -5.54 22.69 10.45
N THR A 680 -5.39 22.15 11.65
CA THR A 680 -4.10 22.02 12.32
C THR A 680 -3.97 20.62 12.91
N SER A 681 -2.83 19.96 12.70
CA SER A 681 -2.50 18.71 13.39
C SER A 681 -1.12 18.71 14.01
N TYR A 682 -1.01 18.04 15.14
CA TYR A 682 0.21 17.83 15.90
C TYR A 682 0.39 16.33 16.14
N GLY A 683 1.51 15.79 15.67
CA GLY A 683 1.87 14.38 15.86
C GLY A 683 3.24 14.26 16.51
N ILE A 684 3.39 13.28 17.41
CA ILE A 684 4.69 12.87 17.95
C ILE A 684 4.77 11.35 17.87
N ASP A 685 5.85 10.80 17.32
CA ASP A 685 6.21 9.38 17.44
C ASP A 685 7.41 9.24 18.35
N ILE A 686 7.22 8.54 19.46
CA ILE A 686 8.26 8.19 20.41
C ILE A 686 8.51 6.68 20.31
N VAL A 687 9.71 6.32 19.88
CA VAL A 687 10.16 4.93 19.88
C VAL A 687 11.21 4.73 20.97
N TYR A 688 10.94 3.79 21.87
CA TYR A 688 11.84 3.37 22.94
C TYR A 688 12.24 1.90 22.80
N ARG A 689 13.54 1.65 22.84
CA ARG A 689 14.16 0.31 22.81
C ARG A 689 15.02 0.10 24.05
N PRO A 690 14.43 -0.37 25.17
CA PRO A 690 15.19 -0.58 26.40
C PRO A 690 16.34 -1.59 26.22
N PHE A 691 16.07 -2.67 25.48
CA PHE A 691 17.01 -3.73 25.11
C PHE A 691 16.68 -4.26 23.71
N ASP A 692 17.57 -5.08 23.16
CA ASP A 692 17.58 -5.46 21.74
C ASP A 692 16.27 -6.13 21.25
N ALA A 693 15.56 -6.83 22.12
CA ALA A 693 14.37 -7.61 21.79
C ALA A 693 13.03 -6.88 21.97
N LEU A 694 13.01 -5.66 22.53
CA LEU A 694 11.78 -4.94 22.86
C LEU A 694 11.77 -3.56 22.19
N ARG A 695 10.73 -3.31 21.39
CA ARG A 695 10.44 -2.00 20.80
C ARG A 695 9.06 -1.54 21.27
N ILE A 696 9.02 -0.35 21.84
CA ILE A 696 7.79 0.33 22.25
C ILE A 696 7.67 1.57 21.39
N SER A 697 6.52 1.79 20.76
CA SER A 697 6.22 2.99 19.97
C SER A 697 4.92 3.59 20.48
N LEU A 698 4.95 4.90 20.73
CA LEU A 698 3.83 5.69 21.22
C LEU A 698 3.65 6.86 20.26
N MET A 699 2.50 6.91 19.62
CA MET A 699 2.21 7.84 18.53
C MET A 699 0.92 8.61 18.83
N PRO A 700 0.93 9.61 19.73
CA PRO A 700 -0.17 10.54 19.88
C PRO A 700 -0.29 11.47 18.68
N ASP A 701 -1.53 11.65 18.22
CA ASP A 701 -1.93 12.66 17.26
C ASP A 701 -3.15 13.42 17.77
N ILE A 702 -3.17 14.73 17.54
CA ILE A 702 -4.33 15.57 17.77
C ILE A 702 -4.51 16.52 16.58
N SER A 703 -5.74 16.60 16.09
CA SER A 703 -6.12 17.49 15.00
C SER A 703 -7.33 18.33 15.34
N PHE A 704 -7.33 19.55 14.86
CA PHE A 704 -8.41 20.52 14.92
C PHE A 704 -8.80 20.89 13.50
N ALA A 705 -10.07 20.77 13.16
CA ALA A 705 -10.60 21.16 11.86
C ALA A 705 -11.80 22.08 12.07
N ASN A 706 -11.80 23.22 11.37
CA ASN A 706 -12.95 24.09 11.22
C ASN A 706 -13.24 24.21 9.72
N ASP A 707 -14.46 23.93 9.29
CA ASP A 707 -14.89 24.15 7.90
C ASP A 707 -16.27 24.81 7.88
N LYS A 708 -16.40 25.93 7.17
CA LYS A 708 -17.66 26.69 7.11
C LYS A 708 -18.75 26.02 6.26
N LEU A 709 -18.41 25.05 5.43
CA LEU A 709 -19.34 24.37 4.53
C LEU A 709 -19.17 22.84 4.59
N GLN A 710 -19.67 22.23 5.65
CA GLN A 710 -19.90 20.79 5.73
C GLN A 710 -21.33 20.44 5.28
N TYR A 711 -21.46 19.50 4.35
CA TYR A 711 -22.78 19.02 3.89
C TYR A 711 -23.47 18.27 5.03
N LEU A 712 -24.76 18.58 5.26
CA LEU A 712 -25.62 17.86 6.19
C LEU A 712 -26.64 17.01 5.44
N THR A 713 -27.53 17.64 4.70
CA THR A 713 -28.66 16.98 4.07
C THR A 713 -29.22 17.80 2.89
N LYS A 714 -30.22 17.25 2.22
CA LYS A 714 -31.04 17.96 1.23
C LYS A 714 -32.48 18.02 1.73
N ASP A 715 -33.01 19.22 1.79
CA ASP A 715 -34.42 19.45 2.04
C ASP A 715 -35.20 19.24 0.72
N GLU A 716 -35.92 18.13 0.66
CA GLU A 716 -36.69 17.72 -0.52
C GLU A 716 -37.92 18.63 -0.77
N ASN A 717 -38.47 19.28 0.26
CA ASN A 717 -39.67 20.12 0.11
C ASN A 717 -39.37 21.40 -0.66
N TYR A 718 -38.20 22.00 -0.41
CA TYR A 718 -37.77 23.24 -1.04
C TYR A 718 -36.62 23.06 -2.03
N ASN A 719 -36.17 21.82 -2.24
CA ASN A 719 -35.01 21.46 -3.05
C ASN A 719 -33.76 22.29 -2.67
N ARG A 720 -33.47 22.36 -1.36
CA ARG A 720 -32.37 23.15 -0.78
C ARG A 720 -31.29 22.22 -0.24
N TYR A 721 -30.03 22.57 -0.51
CA TYR A 721 -28.88 21.85 0.02
C TYR A 721 -28.45 22.50 1.32
N ILE A 722 -28.48 21.73 2.41
CA ILE A 722 -28.25 22.19 3.76
C ILE A 722 -26.82 21.88 4.19
N PHE A 723 -26.15 22.90 4.70
CA PHE A 723 -24.77 22.88 5.17
C PHE A 723 -24.70 23.46 6.58
N ALA A 724 -23.59 23.23 7.26
CA ALA A 724 -23.26 23.88 8.52
C ALA A 724 -21.76 24.17 8.59
N THR A 725 -21.38 25.04 9.52
CA THR A 725 -20.00 25.08 10.00
C THR A 725 -19.75 23.83 10.86
N ILE A 726 -18.62 23.17 10.67
CA ILE A 726 -18.16 22.05 11.48
C ILE A 726 -16.93 22.49 12.28
N ASP A 727 -16.95 22.22 13.59
CA ASP A 727 -15.80 22.28 14.47
C ASP A 727 -15.50 20.85 14.95
N GLN A 728 -14.35 20.32 14.56
CA GLN A 728 -13.96 18.94 14.83
C GLN A 728 -12.63 18.88 15.60
N VAL A 729 -12.64 18.14 16.71
CA VAL A 729 -11.43 17.79 17.45
C VAL A 729 -11.28 16.28 17.41
N THR A 730 -10.14 15.81 16.89
CA THR A 730 -9.82 14.39 16.84
C THR A 730 -8.55 14.12 17.61
N THR A 731 -8.56 13.08 18.44
CA THR A 731 -7.38 12.54 19.11
C THR A 731 -7.22 11.07 18.78
N ASP A 732 -6.01 10.67 18.41
CA ASP A 732 -5.59 9.27 18.29
C ASP A 732 -4.36 9.04 19.16
N LEU A 733 -4.26 7.86 19.76
CA LEU A 733 -3.05 7.41 20.43
C LEU A 733 -2.72 6.00 19.98
N THR A 734 -1.78 5.84 19.05
CA THR A 734 -1.33 4.51 18.70
C THR A 734 -0.20 4.03 19.64
N LEU A 735 -0.45 2.99 20.43
CA LEU A 735 0.55 2.26 21.20
C LEU A 735 0.87 0.93 20.52
N ARG A 736 2.16 0.71 20.23
CA ARG A 736 2.68 -0.57 19.73
C ARG A 736 3.79 -1.09 20.64
N ILE A 737 3.70 -2.36 21.00
CA ILE A 737 4.74 -3.08 21.74
C ILE A 737 5.09 -4.34 20.94
N ASP A 738 6.33 -4.39 20.45
CA ASP A 738 6.90 -5.54 19.76
C ASP A 738 7.94 -6.18 20.67
N TYR A 739 7.64 -7.38 21.17
CA TYR A 739 8.57 -8.20 21.92
C TYR A 739 8.95 -9.44 21.11
N THR A 740 10.18 -9.43 20.58
CA THR A 740 10.73 -10.52 19.77
C THR A 740 11.56 -11.42 20.66
N ILE A 741 11.08 -12.60 21.01
CA ILE A 741 11.82 -13.57 21.87
C ILE A 741 12.87 -14.30 21.03
N THR A 742 12.48 -14.73 19.83
CA THR A 742 13.36 -15.17 18.75
C THR A 742 12.76 -14.66 17.42
N PRO A 743 13.49 -14.68 16.29
CA PRO A 743 12.91 -14.34 14.99
C PRO A 743 11.63 -15.16 14.64
N GLU A 744 11.50 -16.37 15.20
CA GLU A 744 10.38 -17.28 15.03
C GLU A 744 9.27 -17.14 16.09
N LEU A 745 9.53 -16.46 17.22
CA LEU A 745 8.58 -16.31 18.33
C LEU A 745 8.44 -14.84 18.74
N THR A 746 7.28 -14.25 18.45
CA THR A 746 7.00 -12.84 18.68
C THR A 746 5.70 -12.65 19.45
N ILE A 747 5.71 -11.66 20.34
CA ILE A 747 4.52 -11.15 21.04
C ILE A 747 4.36 -9.69 20.63
N GLN A 748 3.20 -9.35 20.08
CA GLN A 748 2.89 -8.01 19.61
C GLN A 748 1.60 -7.53 20.28
N TYR A 749 1.60 -6.28 20.71
CA TYR A 749 0.42 -5.61 21.21
C TYR A 749 0.23 -4.29 20.46
N TYR A 750 -1.02 -4.04 20.07
CA TYR A 750 -1.50 -2.81 19.47
C TYR A 750 -2.70 -2.32 20.28
N GLY A 751 -2.75 -1.02 20.53
CA GLY A 751 -3.91 -0.34 21.10
C GLY A 751 -4.01 1.08 20.53
N SER A 752 -5.20 1.45 20.09
CA SER A 752 -5.52 2.78 19.57
C SER A 752 -6.87 3.22 20.11
N PRO A 753 -6.90 3.98 21.23
CA PRO A 753 -8.06 4.78 21.57
C PRO A 753 -8.12 5.98 20.62
N PHE A 754 -9.32 6.20 20.11
CA PHE A 754 -9.66 7.19 19.11
C PHE A 754 -10.92 7.91 19.57
N VAL A 755 -10.88 9.23 19.56
CA VAL A 755 -12.04 10.08 19.83
C VAL A 755 -12.10 11.17 18.77
N SER A 756 -13.26 11.38 18.17
CA SER A 756 -13.55 12.51 17.31
C SER A 756 -14.84 13.18 17.76
N ALA A 757 -14.74 14.39 18.28
CA ALA A 757 -15.87 15.23 18.68
C ALA A 757 -16.16 16.22 17.56
N VAL A 758 -17.43 16.32 17.19
CA VAL A 758 -17.92 17.07 16.04
C VAL A 758 -19.10 17.93 16.49
N ASP A 759 -18.92 19.25 16.43
CA ASP A 759 -19.94 20.27 16.71
C ASP A 759 -20.37 20.94 15.40
N PHE A 760 -21.68 20.98 15.15
CA PHE A 760 -22.27 21.64 13.99
C PHE A 760 -22.93 22.96 14.40
N SER A 761 -22.51 24.04 13.76
CA SER A 761 -23.02 25.38 14.04
C SER A 761 -23.39 26.13 12.77
N GLU A 762 -24.08 27.27 12.92
CA GLU A 762 -24.43 28.17 11.81
C GLU A 762 -25.01 27.43 10.59
N PRO A 763 -26.22 26.89 10.69
CA PRO A 763 -26.86 26.24 9.57
C PRO A 763 -27.01 27.19 8.37
N LYS A 764 -26.79 26.63 7.19
CA LYS A 764 -26.72 27.33 5.91
C LYS A 764 -27.52 26.57 4.88
N TYR A 765 -28.10 27.28 3.91
CA TYR A 765 -28.51 26.65 2.65
C TYR A 765 -27.88 27.36 1.47
N ILE A 766 -27.59 26.57 0.43
CA ILE A 766 -26.95 27.09 -0.78
C ILE A 766 -27.94 27.94 -1.59
N THR A 767 -27.52 29.14 -1.96
CA THR A 767 -28.33 30.12 -2.72
C THR A 767 -27.76 30.34 -4.12
N ASN A 768 -26.51 30.79 -4.21
CA ASN A 768 -25.81 31.03 -5.46
C ASN A 768 -24.45 30.31 -5.46
N PRO A 769 -24.42 29.01 -5.79
CA PRO A 769 -23.22 28.17 -5.62
C PRO A 769 -22.00 28.66 -6.42
N ASN A 770 -22.20 29.49 -7.44
CA ASN A 770 -21.13 30.00 -8.30
C ASN A 770 -20.83 31.50 -8.09
N ALA A 771 -21.34 32.10 -7.01
CA ALA A 771 -21.01 33.47 -6.62
C ALA A 771 -19.49 33.65 -6.44
N ASP A 772 -18.96 34.81 -6.81
CA ASP A 772 -17.53 35.05 -6.75
C ASP A 772 -17.01 35.13 -5.31
N LYS A 773 -17.74 35.79 -4.41
CA LYS A 773 -17.44 35.80 -2.98
C LYS A 773 -18.00 34.56 -2.30
N PHE A 774 -17.23 33.97 -1.39
CA PHE A 774 -17.62 32.78 -0.64
C PHE A 774 -18.94 32.95 0.13
N GLU A 775 -19.08 34.04 0.88
CA GLU A 775 -20.26 34.31 1.74
C GLU A 775 -21.55 34.56 0.93
N ASP A 776 -21.45 34.90 -0.36
CA ASP A 776 -22.62 35.09 -1.24
C ASP A 776 -23.16 33.75 -1.79
N ARG A 777 -22.50 32.61 -1.48
CA ARG A 777 -22.87 31.28 -2.00
C ARG A 777 -23.97 30.60 -1.19
N PHE A 778 -24.16 31.04 0.04
CA PHE A 778 -25.14 30.48 0.97
C PHE A 778 -25.88 31.58 1.73
N SER A 779 -26.97 31.21 2.39
CA SER A 779 -27.68 32.06 3.34
C SER A 779 -27.73 31.38 4.70
N THR A 780 -27.54 32.16 5.75
CA THR A 780 -27.73 31.77 7.15
C THR A 780 -29.12 32.14 7.68
N ASP A 781 -29.97 32.77 6.86
CA ASP A 781 -31.36 33.08 7.19
C ASP A 781 -32.23 31.84 6.97
N VAL A 782 -32.08 30.89 7.89
CA VAL A 782 -32.77 29.62 7.84
C VAL A 782 -33.94 29.62 8.82
N SER A 783 -35.15 29.63 8.28
CA SER A 783 -36.36 29.30 9.04
C SER A 783 -36.44 27.78 9.24
N PHE A 784 -35.49 27.19 9.98
CA PHE A 784 -35.71 25.85 10.52
C PHE A 784 -36.83 25.97 11.55
N SER A 785 -37.79 25.03 11.57
CA SER A 785 -38.54 24.86 12.81
C SER A 785 -37.51 24.49 13.88
N SER A 786 -37.69 24.97 15.11
CA SER A 786 -36.78 24.65 16.22
C SER A 786 -36.60 23.14 16.44
N ASP A 787 -37.48 22.32 15.85
CA ASP A 787 -37.49 20.87 15.95
C ASP A 787 -36.62 20.18 14.86
N ASP A 788 -36.21 20.89 13.79
CA ASP A 788 -35.44 20.32 12.65
C ASP A 788 -33.92 20.54 12.71
N PHE A 789 -33.45 21.51 13.51
CA PHE A 789 -32.02 21.84 13.67
C PHE A 789 -31.60 21.91 15.15
N GLU A 790 -32.27 21.16 16.03
CA GLU A 790 -31.90 21.09 17.44
C GLU A 790 -30.74 20.12 17.66
N LYS A 791 -29.47 20.56 17.58
CA LYS A 791 -28.21 19.84 17.97
C LYS A 791 -28.06 18.34 17.60
N GLY A 792 -28.95 17.77 16.78
CA GLY A 792 -29.06 16.33 16.56
C GLY A 792 -27.96 15.75 15.67
N TYR A 793 -27.17 16.63 15.04
CA TYR A 793 -26.01 16.26 14.24
C TYR A 793 -24.71 16.24 15.05
N ASP A 794 -24.68 16.84 16.24
CA ASP A 794 -23.49 16.89 17.09
C ASP A 794 -23.19 15.50 17.63
N PHE A 795 -21.93 15.08 17.59
CA PHE A 795 -21.55 13.78 18.17
C PHE A 795 -20.09 13.70 18.60
N ASN A 796 -19.82 12.86 19.59
CA ASN A 796 -18.49 12.39 19.92
C ASN A 796 -18.41 10.91 19.57
N PHE A 797 -17.70 10.58 18.50
CA PHE A 797 -17.41 9.21 18.12
C PHE A 797 -16.21 8.69 18.91
N ARG A 798 -16.36 7.53 19.53
CA ARG A 798 -15.38 6.93 20.44
C ARG A 798 -15.11 5.50 19.99
N GLN A 799 -13.85 5.19 19.73
CA GLN A 799 -13.44 3.84 19.34
C GLN A 799 -12.15 3.43 20.03
N PHE A 800 -12.08 2.19 20.52
CA PHE A 800 -10.86 1.58 21.00
C PHE A 800 -10.66 0.27 20.25
N ARG A 801 -9.61 0.23 19.43
CA ARG A 801 -9.16 -1.00 18.78
C ARG A 801 -7.93 -1.51 19.51
N SER A 802 -7.97 -2.75 19.96
CA SER A 802 -6.83 -3.43 20.56
C SER A 802 -6.63 -4.80 19.96
N ASN A 803 -5.38 -5.16 19.75
CA ASN A 803 -4.98 -6.46 19.21
C ASN A 803 -3.72 -6.94 19.92
N PHE A 804 -3.78 -8.14 20.46
CA PHE A 804 -2.66 -8.88 21.00
C PHE A 804 -2.42 -10.13 20.16
N VAL A 805 -1.22 -10.29 19.63
CA VAL A 805 -0.84 -11.43 18.79
C VAL A 805 0.41 -12.09 19.35
N ALA A 806 0.31 -13.36 19.73
CA ALA A 806 1.46 -14.23 19.88
C ALA A 806 1.57 -15.12 18.64
N ARG A 807 2.70 -15.03 17.94
CA ARG A 807 3.02 -15.83 16.74
C ARG A 807 4.21 -16.73 17.04
N TRP A 808 4.07 -18.01 16.75
CA TRP A 808 5.16 -18.97 16.83
C TRP A 808 5.30 -19.80 15.55
N GLU A 809 6.46 -19.73 14.92
CA GLU A 809 6.87 -20.61 13.84
C GLU A 809 7.67 -21.79 14.40
N TYR A 810 6.97 -22.86 14.75
CA TYR A 810 7.56 -24.05 15.39
C TYR A 810 8.32 -24.94 14.40
N ARG A 811 8.08 -24.75 13.10
CA ARG A 811 8.79 -25.37 11.98
C ARG A 811 8.69 -24.42 10.79
N PRO A 812 9.70 -24.35 9.89
CA PRO A 812 9.63 -23.49 8.70
C PRO A 812 8.28 -23.56 7.98
N GLY A 813 7.58 -22.44 7.93
CA GLY A 813 6.27 -22.27 7.30
C GLY A 813 5.06 -22.87 8.04
N SER A 814 5.24 -23.44 9.25
CA SER A 814 4.14 -23.96 10.08
C SER A 814 3.98 -23.09 11.34
N LEU A 815 2.76 -22.61 11.58
CA LEU A 815 2.52 -21.50 12.50
C LEU A 815 1.44 -21.82 13.53
N ILE A 816 1.64 -21.26 14.73
CA ILE A 816 0.61 -21.13 15.75
C ILE A 816 0.40 -19.64 16.00
N TYR A 817 -0.88 -19.23 15.98
CA TYR A 817 -1.31 -17.90 16.37
C TYR A 817 -2.25 -17.99 17.57
N LEU A 818 -2.00 -17.13 18.54
CA LEU A 818 -2.94 -16.78 19.60
C LEU A 818 -3.25 -15.31 19.44
N VAL A 819 -4.51 -14.99 19.16
CA VAL A 819 -4.97 -13.63 18.90
C VAL A 819 -6.06 -13.29 19.90
N TRP A 820 -5.93 -12.13 20.53
CA TRP A 820 -7.02 -11.49 21.25
C TRP A 820 -7.25 -10.12 20.64
N THR A 821 -8.45 -9.88 20.12
CA THR A 821 -8.88 -8.54 19.72
C THR A 821 -9.95 -8.05 20.66
N GLN A 822 -9.93 -6.74 20.91
CA GLN A 822 -10.96 -6.03 21.62
C GLN A 822 -11.34 -4.80 20.82
N ASN A 823 -12.63 -4.69 20.53
CA ASN A 823 -13.22 -3.52 19.92
C ASN A 823 -14.22 -2.90 20.90
N LYS A 824 -14.13 -1.59 21.06
CA LYS A 824 -15.17 -0.76 21.68
C LYS A 824 -15.52 0.32 20.68
N THR A 825 -16.79 0.50 20.38
CA THR A 825 -17.26 1.56 19.48
C THR A 825 -18.54 2.12 20.07
N GLY A 826 -18.69 3.43 20.05
CA GLY A 826 -19.91 4.11 20.46
C GLY A 826 -19.87 5.58 20.08
N SER A 827 -21.03 6.22 20.15
CA SER A 827 -21.18 7.65 19.95
C SER A 827 -22.06 8.25 21.04
N VAL A 828 -21.87 9.54 21.34
CA VAL A 828 -22.78 10.31 22.20
C VAL A 828 -23.09 11.63 21.53
N ALA A 829 -24.32 12.13 21.64
CA ALA A 829 -24.75 13.37 20.98
C ALA A 829 -24.41 14.62 21.81
N THR A 830 -23.12 14.93 21.97
CA THR A 830 -22.65 16.12 22.72
C THR A 830 -21.99 17.18 21.83
N GLY A 831 -21.13 16.78 20.91
CA GLY A 831 -20.30 17.66 20.05
C GLY A 831 -19.10 18.30 20.76
N ASP A 832 -19.22 18.57 22.06
CA ASP A 832 -18.16 19.18 22.86
C ASP A 832 -17.04 18.16 23.20
N PHE A 833 -15.80 18.46 22.82
CA PHE A 833 -14.64 17.64 23.19
C PHE A 833 -14.25 17.83 24.67
N SER A 834 -14.19 16.73 25.42
CA SER A 834 -13.62 16.68 26.77
C SER A 834 -12.72 15.47 26.91
N PHE A 835 -11.40 15.69 26.97
CA PHE A 835 -10.44 14.59 27.04
C PHE A 835 -10.73 13.58 28.18
N ILE A 836 -11.16 14.06 29.35
CA ILE A 836 -11.46 13.17 30.48
C ILE A 836 -12.77 12.42 30.24
N ASP A 837 -13.86 13.13 29.96
CA ASP A 837 -15.19 12.51 29.84
C ASP A 837 -15.29 11.59 28.61
N ASP A 838 -14.62 11.94 27.51
CA ASP A 838 -14.61 11.14 26.29
C ASP A 838 -13.85 9.83 26.47
N TYR A 839 -12.68 9.86 27.10
CA TYR A 839 -11.89 8.65 27.33
C TYR A 839 -12.48 7.79 28.44
N ASP A 840 -13.01 8.39 29.52
CA ASP A 840 -13.76 7.65 30.55
C ASP A 840 -15.00 6.98 29.92
N GLY A 841 -15.73 7.72 29.08
CA GLY A 841 -16.85 7.21 28.31
C GLY A 841 -16.45 6.07 27.37
N LEU A 842 -15.35 6.22 26.63
CA LEU A 842 -14.79 5.18 25.75
C LEU A 842 -14.48 3.89 26.52
N PHE A 843 -13.80 4.01 27.67
CA PHE A 843 -13.42 2.83 28.45
C PHE A 843 -14.59 2.20 29.22
N ASN A 844 -15.70 2.93 29.41
CA ASN A 844 -16.96 2.40 29.94
C ASN A 844 -17.80 1.62 28.92
N ILE A 845 -17.55 1.77 27.61
CA ILE A 845 -18.23 0.97 26.58
C ILE A 845 -17.89 -0.52 26.79
N HIS A 846 -18.93 -1.37 26.72
CA HIS A 846 -18.75 -2.81 26.83
C HIS A 846 -17.95 -3.35 25.63
N PRO A 847 -16.87 -4.11 25.84
CA PRO A 847 -16.05 -4.60 24.76
C PRO A 847 -16.71 -5.74 23.97
N TYR A 848 -16.51 -5.72 22.66
CA TYR A 848 -16.57 -6.89 21.80
C TYR A 848 -15.19 -7.54 21.80
N ASN A 849 -15.07 -8.76 22.33
CA ASN A 849 -13.79 -9.48 22.34
C ASN A 849 -13.85 -10.68 21.41
N VAL A 850 -12.76 -10.91 20.70
CA VAL A 850 -12.52 -12.15 19.94
C VAL A 850 -11.25 -12.80 20.46
N PHE A 851 -11.36 -14.07 20.84
CA PHE A 851 -10.22 -14.93 21.14
C PHE A 851 -10.10 -15.94 20.02
N LEU A 852 -8.96 -15.97 19.34
CA LEU A 852 -8.71 -16.85 18.20
C LEU A 852 -7.44 -17.65 18.41
N ILE A 853 -7.53 -18.95 18.14
CA ILE A 853 -6.39 -19.86 18.05
C ILE A 853 -6.39 -20.41 16.63
N LYS A 854 -5.26 -20.28 15.94
CA LYS A 854 -5.06 -20.83 14.59
C LYS A 854 -3.79 -21.66 14.54
N LEU A 855 -3.92 -22.87 14.02
CA LEU A 855 -2.82 -23.80 13.79
C LEU A 855 -2.75 -24.09 12.29
N SER A 856 -1.58 -23.87 11.70
CA SER A 856 -1.27 -24.32 10.34
C SER A 856 -0.10 -25.29 10.35
N TYR A 857 -0.14 -26.25 9.42
CA TYR A 857 0.93 -27.24 9.27
C TYR A 857 1.30 -27.36 7.80
N ARG A 858 2.52 -26.95 7.44
CA ARG A 858 3.00 -26.98 6.06
C ARG A 858 3.55 -28.36 5.70
N ILE A 859 3.10 -28.86 4.56
CA ILE A 859 3.49 -30.12 3.93
C ILE A 859 4.07 -29.77 2.56
N GLY A 860 5.30 -30.18 2.27
CA GLY A 860 5.93 -29.83 1.00
C GLY A 860 7.42 -29.61 1.06
N ASN A 861 7.97 -29.14 -0.07
CA ASN A 861 9.40 -28.94 -0.31
C ASN A 861 9.74 -27.57 -0.89
#